data_AF-Q0K910-F1
#
_entry.id   AF-Q0K910-F1
#
_cell.length_a   1.000
_cell.length_b   1.000
_cell.length_c   1.000
_cell.angle_alpha   90.00
_cell.angle_beta   90.00
_cell.angle_gamma   90.00
#
_symmetry.space_group_name_H-M   'P 1'
#
loop_
_entity.id
_entity.type
_entity.pdbx_description
1 polymer ?
#
loop_
_entity_poly.entity_id
_entity_poly.type
_entity_poly.pdbx_seq_one_letter_code
_entity_poly.pdbx_strand_id
1 'polypeptide(L)'
;MSKTIPCVLMRAGTSRGPFFLREWLPESVEARDQALIGAIGASDPLQLDGVGGGSTLNSKVAIVSRSTQPGCDLDYLFVQVGVGNSSVDTRPNCGNMLSGVAPFAIEQGLVAAQLGSTRVRVHNVNTGSRIDVTVRTPNGRVTYDGDTRIDGVAGTGSPILLDFVDAWGAVTGKVFPTGNRVDLIDGIEVTCIDAAMPLMLVRARDLGVSGREAPATLDNDPILLARLEALRLQAGQLMGLGDVSDSVIPKPVLVSPGDSPESITSRYFTPRKCHASHAVTGAIGVASAFALPGTVASQLTRLPGRHALVVLHPAGRIEVEVELEGEGDAATVTRAALVRTARKIIEGQLHLPEYVFSRPEGSRVKQASARHSLRIIVPTRAGGGNDLVAHLIGPRLGRLLGHDVIIDNRPGANGGIACEYVARAVPDGQTLLLGYIGTHSMNPALQPVGYDPVSSFSPVGLIGSSPILLVANPMQTPLDLGTLVAHMKREPGRFRYASAGDGTPPHFAAELFQLATGTSMRSTTFEGAAPAIASTIDGRTQVMFASLLTAYRPVGAGQLRALAVAGPKRLPVLPEVPTLAELGVRGMELTQWYGLFAPAGTAATMVEQLNGALAAVLRDPEVKEGFESYGAAPEPGGSELLARRVETELERWQRIVRVSGLAPSSIDGDPVQQFLEPC
;
A
#
# COMPACT_ATOMS: atom_id res chain seq x y z
N MET A 1 6.53 -33.38 -2.55
CA MET A 1 5.45 -32.65 -1.84
C MET A 1 4.19 -32.74 -2.67
N SER A 2 3.01 -32.98 -2.06
CA SER A 2 1.75 -32.96 -2.80
C SER A 2 1.51 -31.54 -3.32
N LYS A 3 1.35 -31.40 -4.65
CA LYS A 3 1.01 -30.11 -5.32
C LYS A 3 -0.43 -29.68 -5.06
N THR A 4 -1.17 -30.51 -4.35
CA THR A 4 -2.56 -30.32 -4.00
C THR A 4 -2.69 -30.53 -2.50
N ILE A 5 -3.17 -29.52 -1.78
CA ILE A 5 -3.38 -29.59 -0.34
C ILE A 5 -4.86 -29.34 -0.02
N PRO A 6 -5.44 -30.01 0.99
CA PRO A 6 -6.77 -29.65 1.45
C PRO A 6 -6.80 -28.20 1.97
N CYS A 7 -7.92 -27.51 1.76
CA CYS A 7 -8.08 -26.11 2.11
C CYS A 7 -9.53 -25.82 2.46
N VAL A 8 -9.74 -25.06 3.54
CA VAL A 8 -11.04 -24.48 3.87
C VAL A 8 -10.91 -22.97 3.87
N LEU A 9 -11.58 -22.30 2.92
CA LEU A 9 -11.65 -20.85 2.88
C LEU A 9 -12.78 -20.39 3.79
N MET A 10 -12.48 -19.57 4.80
CA MET A 10 -13.49 -19.06 5.72
C MET A 10 -13.46 -17.53 5.81
N ARG A 11 -14.63 -16.94 6.05
CA ARG A 11 -14.73 -15.64 6.70
C ARG A 11 -14.67 -15.88 8.20
N ALA A 12 -13.83 -15.14 8.91
CA ALA A 12 -13.71 -15.19 10.36
C ALA A 12 -13.62 -13.75 10.89
N GLY A 13 -14.65 -13.31 11.60
CA GLY A 13 -14.88 -11.89 11.91
C GLY A 13 -15.01 -11.07 10.62
N THR A 14 -14.27 -9.96 10.56
CA THR A 14 -14.14 -9.07 9.39
C THR A 14 -12.94 -9.43 8.50
N SER A 15 -12.36 -10.62 8.65
CA SER A 15 -11.24 -11.11 7.84
C SER A 15 -11.60 -12.37 7.06
N ARG A 16 -10.82 -12.67 6.03
CA ARG A 16 -10.98 -13.88 5.20
C ARG A 16 -9.62 -14.51 4.94
N GLY A 17 -9.57 -15.84 4.91
CA GLY A 17 -8.34 -16.55 4.59
C GLY A 17 -8.53 -18.05 4.59
N PRO A 18 -7.62 -18.81 3.97
CA PRO A 18 -7.60 -20.26 4.07
C PRO A 18 -7.20 -20.73 5.48
N PHE A 19 -7.83 -21.82 5.88
CA PHE A 19 -7.56 -22.59 7.09
C PHE A 19 -6.98 -23.94 6.68
N PHE A 20 -5.91 -24.34 7.36
CA PHE A 20 -5.21 -25.59 7.13
C PHE A 20 -5.05 -26.35 8.44
N LEU A 21 -5.17 -27.68 8.40
CA LEU A 21 -4.57 -28.50 9.44
C LEU A 21 -3.04 -28.43 9.32
N ARG A 22 -2.33 -28.44 10.45
CA ARG A 22 -0.86 -28.46 10.45
C ARG A 22 -0.30 -29.61 9.61
N GLU A 23 -0.94 -30.78 9.65
CA GLU A 23 -0.55 -31.99 8.90
C GLU A 23 -0.76 -31.89 7.38
N TRP A 24 -1.57 -30.93 6.90
CA TRP A 24 -1.75 -30.68 5.47
C TRP A 24 -0.60 -29.88 4.85
N LEU A 25 0.22 -29.26 5.68
CA LEU A 25 1.32 -28.39 5.28
C LEU A 25 2.67 -29.08 5.50
N PRO A 26 3.71 -28.72 4.74
CA PRO A 26 5.06 -29.24 4.94
C PRO A 26 5.59 -29.10 6.36
N GLU A 27 6.45 -30.02 6.78
CA GLU A 27 7.07 -29.98 8.09
C GLU A 27 8.04 -28.80 8.24
N SER A 28 8.87 -28.51 7.23
CA SER A 28 9.82 -27.39 7.30
C SER A 28 9.11 -26.04 7.18
N VAL A 29 9.61 -25.05 7.93
CA VAL A 29 9.10 -23.68 7.94
C VAL A 29 9.22 -23.07 6.54
N GLU A 30 10.33 -23.31 5.86
CA GLU A 30 10.60 -22.77 4.52
C GLU A 30 9.61 -23.33 3.48
N ALA A 31 9.38 -24.65 3.49
CA ALA A 31 8.46 -25.26 2.53
C ALA A 31 7.00 -24.92 2.85
N ARG A 32 6.65 -24.79 4.14
CA ARG A 32 5.36 -24.27 4.58
C ARG A 32 5.15 -22.86 4.03
N ASP A 33 6.11 -21.96 4.24
CA ASP A 33 5.97 -20.57 3.82
C ASP A 33 5.83 -20.43 2.31
N GLN A 34 6.57 -21.24 1.53
CA GLN A 34 6.35 -21.33 0.08
C GLN A 34 4.96 -21.85 -0.28
N ALA A 35 4.46 -22.87 0.42
CA ALA A 35 3.10 -23.36 0.23
C ALA A 35 2.07 -22.26 0.49
N LEU A 36 2.25 -21.45 1.53
CA LEU A 36 1.35 -20.35 1.87
C LEU A 36 1.42 -19.21 0.85
N ILE A 37 2.62 -18.88 0.35
CA ILE A 37 2.81 -17.91 -0.74
C ILE A 37 2.04 -18.35 -1.98
N GLY A 38 2.17 -19.61 -2.38
CA GLY A 38 1.45 -20.18 -3.52
C GLY A 38 -0.06 -20.28 -3.28
N ALA A 39 -0.47 -20.65 -2.06
CA ALA A 39 -1.88 -20.75 -1.71
C ALA A 39 -2.60 -19.41 -1.84
N ILE A 40 -1.96 -18.33 -1.37
CA ILE A 40 -2.52 -17.00 -1.36
C ILE A 40 -2.33 -16.27 -2.70
N GLY A 41 -1.29 -16.61 -3.48
CA GLY A 41 -0.88 -15.83 -4.66
C GLY A 41 -0.10 -14.57 -4.27
N ALA A 42 0.71 -14.65 -3.21
CA ALA A 42 1.29 -13.48 -2.52
C ALA A 42 2.14 -12.57 -3.42
N SER A 43 2.79 -13.14 -4.42
CA SER A 43 3.67 -12.44 -5.36
C SER A 43 2.92 -11.47 -6.29
N ASP A 44 1.60 -11.63 -6.44
CA ASP A 44 0.73 -10.77 -7.24
C ASP A 44 -0.01 -9.75 -6.33
N PRO A 45 0.06 -8.44 -6.60
CA PRO A 45 -0.72 -7.43 -5.86
C PRO A 45 -2.23 -7.68 -5.88
N LEU A 46 -2.76 -8.28 -6.95
CA LEU A 46 -4.18 -8.65 -7.06
C LEU A 46 -4.47 -10.05 -6.50
N GLN A 47 -3.44 -10.87 -6.30
CA GLN A 47 -3.52 -12.24 -5.81
C GLN A 47 -4.42 -13.14 -6.69
N LEU A 48 -4.39 -12.94 -8.01
CA LEU A 48 -5.24 -13.64 -8.99
C LEU A 48 -4.89 -15.13 -9.09
N ASP A 49 -3.63 -15.49 -8.87
CA ASP A 49 -3.13 -16.86 -8.93
C ASP A 49 -3.18 -17.57 -7.56
N GLY A 50 -4.15 -17.21 -6.72
CA GLY A 50 -4.35 -17.81 -5.39
C GLY A 50 -5.69 -17.44 -4.76
N VAL A 51 -5.88 -17.82 -3.49
CA VAL A 51 -7.13 -17.55 -2.75
C VAL A 51 -7.14 -16.21 -2.01
N GLY A 52 -6.10 -15.41 -2.20
CA GLY A 52 -6.01 -14.05 -1.70
C GLY A 52 -7.10 -13.14 -2.27
N GLY A 53 -7.09 -11.87 -1.90
CA GLY A 53 -8.04 -10.91 -2.45
C GLY A 53 -7.50 -9.49 -2.56
N GLY A 54 -6.17 -9.36 -2.69
CA GLY A 54 -5.50 -8.09 -2.97
C GLY A 54 -5.49 -7.10 -1.79
N SER A 55 -5.76 -7.56 -0.56
CA SER A 55 -5.69 -6.71 0.63
C SER A 55 -5.18 -7.47 1.86
N THR A 56 -4.69 -6.74 2.85
CA THR A 56 -4.22 -7.34 4.10
C THR A 56 -5.35 -8.02 4.92
N LEU A 57 -6.62 -7.68 4.66
CA LEU A 57 -7.79 -8.29 5.32
C LEU A 57 -8.16 -9.66 4.76
N ASN A 58 -7.79 -9.94 3.50
CA ASN A 58 -8.10 -11.17 2.79
C ASN A 58 -6.85 -11.94 2.30
N SER A 59 -5.67 -11.56 2.81
CA SER A 59 -4.39 -12.25 2.64
C SER A 59 -3.88 -12.75 4.00
N LYS A 60 -4.57 -13.75 4.54
CA LYS A 60 -4.36 -14.25 5.91
C LYS A 60 -4.47 -15.76 5.91
N VAL A 61 -3.71 -16.45 6.76
CA VAL A 61 -3.81 -17.90 6.91
C VAL A 61 -3.97 -18.26 8.37
N ALA A 62 -4.77 -19.29 8.64
CA ALA A 62 -4.86 -19.95 9.93
C ALA A 62 -4.38 -21.40 9.82
N ILE A 63 -3.41 -21.77 10.64
CA ILE A 63 -2.93 -23.15 10.76
C ILE A 63 -3.38 -23.68 12.11
N VAL A 64 -4.07 -24.81 12.12
CA VAL A 64 -4.69 -25.39 13.32
C VAL A 64 -4.22 -26.82 13.53
N SER A 65 -3.96 -27.19 14.77
CA SER A 65 -3.67 -28.57 15.18
C SER A 65 -4.22 -28.86 16.56
N ARG A 66 -4.21 -30.13 16.99
CA ARG A 66 -4.36 -30.46 18.41
C ARG A 66 -3.20 -29.82 19.19
N SER A 67 -3.48 -29.26 20.35
CA SER A 67 -2.44 -28.67 21.17
C SER A 67 -1.65 -29.74 21.92
N THR A 68 -0.36 -29.46 22.11
CA THR A 68 0.48 -30.19 23.08
C THR A 68 0.63 -29.43 24.40
N GLN A 69 0.11 -28.20 24.48
CA GLN A 69 0.19 -27.38 25.68
C GLN A 69 -0.79 -27.87 26.75
N PRO A 70 -0.35 -28.01 28.01
CA PRO A 70 -1.23 -28.44 29.10
C PRO A 70 -2.48 -27.56 29.22
N GLY A 71 -3.64 -28.21 29.18
CA GLY A 71 -4.94 -27.55 29.34
C GLY A 71 -5.46 -26.84 28.09
N CYS A 72 -4.80 -26.95 26.94
CA CYS A 72 -5.30 -26.43 25.67
C CYS A 72 -5.75 -27.58 24.75
N ASP A 73 -6.82 -27.36 23.99
CA ASP A 73 -7.35 -28.35 23.05
C ASP A 73 -6.69 -28.21 21.67
N LEU A 74 -6.44 -26.96 21.26
CA LEU A 74 -6.01 -26.60 19.90
C LEU A 74 -4.83 -25.64 19.94
N ASP A 75 -3.87 -25.84 19.03
CA ASP A 75 -2.88 -24.83 18.67
C ASP A 75 -3.37 -24.06 17.44
N TYR A 76 -3.23 -22.74 17.49
CA TYR A 76 -3.54 -21.83 16.39
C TYR A 76 -2.31 -20.97 16.08
N LEU A 77 -1.80 -21.12 14.87
CA LEU A 77 -0.79 -20.24 14.31
C LEU A 77 -1.44 -19.35 13.24
N PHE A 78 -1.50 -18.05 13.53
CA PHE A 78 -1.83 -17.03 12.54
C PHE A 78 -0.63 -16.77 11.64
N VAL A 79 -0.89 -16.55 10.35
CA VAL A 79 0.13 -16.12 9.41
C VAL A 79 -0.40 -14.99 8.55
N GLN A 80 0.31 -13.86 8.55
CA GLN A 80 0.09 -12.78 7.60
C GLN A 80 0.92 -13.06 6.35
N VAL A 81 0.28 -13.08 5.18
CA VAL A 81 0.98 -13.25 3.90
C VAL A 81 1.01 -11.91 3.16
N GLY A 82 2.11 -11.65 2.44
CA GLY A 82 2.30 -10.43 1.67
C GLY A 82 1.29 -10.25 0.54
N VAL A 83 1.05 -9.00 0.18
CA VAL A 83 0.26 -8.62 -1.01
C VAL A 83 1.20 -7.94 -1.99
N GLY A 84 1.43 -8.55 -3.16
CA GLY A 84 2.40 -8.07 -4.14
C GLY A 84 3.87 -8.30 -3.74
N ASN A 85 4.13 -9.13 -2.73
CA ASN A 85 5.47 -9.57 -2.37
C ASN A 85 5.43 -10.96 -1.72
N SER A 86 6.49 -11.74 -1.92
CA SER A 86 6.61 -13.12 -1.42
C SER A 86 7.07 -13.15 0.04
N SER A 87 6.31 -12.51 0.94
CA SER A 87 6.62 -12.49 2.37
C SER A 87 5.58 -13.27 3.19
N VAL A 88 6.06 -13.81 4.31
CA VAL A 88 5.27 -14.51 5.32
C VAL A 88 5.69 -13.97 6.69
N ASP A 89 4.73 -13.54 7.50
CA ASP A 89 4.98 -13.02 8.85
C ASP A 89 4.12 -13.76 9.86
N THR A 90 4.78 -14.49 10.76
CA THR A 90 4.18 -15.26 11.85
C THR A 90 4.34 -14.59 13.21
N ARG A 91 4.86 -13.36 13.28
CA ARG A 91 4.96 -12.61 14.53
C ARG A 91 3.62 -12.05 15.02
N PRO A 92 2.76 -11.46 14.18
CA PRO A 92 1.49 -10.93 14.67
C PRO A 92 0.50 -12.05 15.03
N ASN A 93 -0.54 -11.69 15.78
CA ASN A 93 -1.75 -12.48 15.96
C ASN A 93 -2.93 -11.78 15.24
N CYS A 94 -3.94 -12.55 14.83
CA CYS A 94 -5.21 -12.03 14.35
C CYS A 94 -6.40 -12.63 15.13
N GLY A 95 -7.01 -11.83 15.99
CA GLY A 95 -8.22 -12.22 16.73
C GLY A 95 -9.49 -12.34 15.86
N ASN A 96 -9.50 -11.77 14.65
CA ASN A 96 -10.60 -12.01 13.69
C ASN A 96 -10.53 -13.44 13.15
N MET A 97 -9.36 -13.86 12.64
CA MET A 97 -9.16 -15.22 12.13
C MET A 97 -9.35 -16.29 13.21
N LEU A 98 -9.04 -15.97 14.47
CA LEU A 98 -9.29 -16.85 15.62
C LEU A 98 -10.76 -17.32 15.72
N SER A 99 -11.74 -16.50 15.31
CA SER A 99 -13.14 -16.91 15.37
C SER A 99 -13.49 -18.07 14.42
N GLY A 100 -12.65 -18.35 13.42
CA GLY A 100 -12.82 -19.50 12.53
C GLY A 100 -12.19 -20.80 13.05
N VAL A 101 -11.34 -20.73 14.09
CA VAL A 101 -10.51 -21.87 14.54
C VAL A 101 -11.34 -23.00 15.12
N ALA A 102 -12.23 -22.71 16.08
CA ALA A 102 -13.06 -23.75 16.69
C ALA A 102 -14.07 -24.39 15.72
N PRO A 103 -14.81 -23.62 14.89
CA PRO A 103 -15.67 -24.20 13.85
C PRO A 103 -14.89 -25.11 12.90
N PHE A 104 -13.74 -24.66 12.42
CA PHE A 104 -12.85 -25.44 11.55
C PHE A 104 -12.39 -26.73 12.24
N ALA A 105 -11.86 -26.64 13.45
CA ALA A 105 -11.36 -27.79 14.20
C ALA A 105 -12.43 -28.85 14.47
N ILE A 106 -13.67 -28.46 14.75
CA ILE A 106 -14.78 -29.39 14.95
C ILE A 106 -15.12 -30.11 13.65
N GLU A 107 -15.28 -29.35 12.55
CA GLU A 107 -15.63 -29.95 11.25
C GLU A 107 -14.52 -30.83 10.67
N GLN A 108 -13.25 -30.51 10.95
CA GLN A 108 -12.10 -31.31 10.54
C GLN A 108 -11.74 -32.43 11.54
N GLY A 109 -12.58 -32.66 12.57
CA GLY A 109 -12.42 -33.80 13.48
C GLY A 109 -11.29 -33.66 14.52
N LEU A 110 -10.74 -32.47 14.72
CA LEU A 110 -9.79 -32.20 15.82
C LEU A 110 -10.50 -32.17 17.18
N VAL A 111 -11.76 -31.75 17.24
CA VAL A 111 -12.53 -31.70 18.49
C VAL A 111 -13.91 -32.32 18.28
N ALA A 112 -14.35 -33.15 19.22
CA ALA A 112 -15.71 -33.66 19.23
C ALA A 112 -16.70 -32.56 19.67
N ALA A 113 -17.74 -32.32 18.88
CA ALA A 113 -18.77 -31.36 19.22
C ALA A 113 -19.59 -31.82 20.44
N GLN A 114 -19.90 -30.87 21.33
CA GLN A 114 -20.84 -31.03 22.43
C GLN A 114 -22.25 -30.60 21.99
N LEU A 115 -23.28 -31.14 22.64
CA LEU A 115 -24.66 -30.78 22.32
C LEU A 115 -24.96 -29.33 22.75
N GLY A 116 -25.51 -28.53 21.83
CA GLY A 116 -25.90 -27.15 22.10
C GLY A 116 -24.76 -26.16 21.84
N SER A 117 -23.70 -26.20 22.63
CA SER A 117 -22.50 -25.39 22.44
C SER A 117 -21.23 -26.18 22.76
N THR A 118 -20.17 -25.95 22.00
CA THR A 118 -18.85 -26.52 22.24
C THR A 118 -17.90 -25.39 22.63
N ARG A 119 -17.25 -25.53 23.79
CA ARG A 119 -16.15 -24.67 24.22
C ARG A 119 -14.83 -25.38 23.96
N VAL A 120 -13.89 -24.69 23.33
CA VAL A 120 -12.52 -25.18 23.10
C VAL A 120 -11.53 -24.15 23.60
N ARG A 121 -10.45 -24.61 24.25
CA ARG A 121 -9.34 -23.75 24.64
C ARG A 121 -8.27 -23.75 23.54
N VAL A 122 -8.03 -22.59 22.97
CA VAL A 122 -7.06 -22.37 21.89
C VAL A 122 -5.81 -21.73 22.47
N HIS A 123 -4.66 -22.38 22.27
CA HIS A 123 -3.34 -21.80 22.48
C HIS A 123 -2.91 -21.07 21.20
N ASN A 124 -2.66 -19.76 21.32
CA ASN A 124 -2.20 -18.94 20.22
C ASN A 124 -0.67 -19.02 20.11
N VAL A 125 -0.17 -19.76 19.12
CA VAL A 125 1.27 -20.02 18.96
C VAL A 125 2.08 -18.74 18.73
N ASN A 126 1.48 -17.70 18.14
CA ASN A 126 2.17 -16.43 17.90
C ASN A 126 2.51 -15.68 19.18
N THR A 127 1.68 -15.82 20.23
CA THR A 127 1.72 -14.97 21.43
C THR A 127 1.77 -15.73 22.74
N GLY A 128 1.57 -17.05 22.75
CA GLY A 128 1.42 -17.86 23.96
C GLY A 128 0.06 -17.72 24.66
N SER A 129 -0.78 -16.77 24.24
CA SER A 129 -2.08 -16.49 24.88
C SER A 129 -3.03 -17.69 24.81
N ARG A 130 -3.85 -17.88 25.85
CA ARG A 130 -4.94 -18.87 25.88
C ARG A 130 -6.29 -18.18 25.72
N ILE A 131 -7.10 -18.69 24.80
CA ILE A 131 -8.40 -18.13 24.48
C ILE A 131 -9.43 -19.25 24.47
N ASP A 132 -10.48 -19.09 25.26
CA ASP A 132 -11.64 -19.97 25.19
C ASP A 132 -12.56 -19.50 24.06
N VAL A 133 -12.81 -20.40 23.11
CA VAL A 133 -13.68 -20.15 21.96
C VAL A 133 -14.93 -21.01 22.12
N THR A 134 -16.08 -20.35 22.26
CA THR A 134 -17.37 -21.04 22.37
C THR A 134 -18.16 -20.87 21.09
N VAL A 135 -18.56 -22.00 20.49
CA VAL A 135 -19.33 -22.05 19.23
C VAL A 135 -20.65 -22.79 19.44
N ARG A 136 -21.69 -22.38 18.71
CA ARG A 136 -22.96 -23.11 18.72
C ARG A 136 -22.85 -24.39 17.90
N THR A 137 -23.21 -25.50 18.53
CA THR A 137 -23.21 -26.84 17.95
C THR A 137 -24.56 -27.54 18.18
N PRO A 138 -25.68 -26.99 17.67
CA PRO A 138 -26.98 -27.64 17.78
C PRO A 138 -26.89 -29.02 17.13
N ASN A 139 -27.43 -30.03 17.81
CA ASN A 139 -27.37 -31.43 17.37
C ASN A 139 -25.94 -31.97 17.17
N GLY A 140 -24.95 -31.41 17.87
CA GLY A 140 -23.55 -31.84 17.76
C GLY A 140 -22.88 -31.48 16.43
N ARG A 141 -23.37 -30.45 15.73
CA ARG A 141 -22.76 -29.95 14.48
C ARG A 141 -22.68 -28.43 14.51
N VAL A 142 -21.58 -27.87 13.99
CA VAL A 142 -21.41 -26.42 13.88
C VAL A 142 -22.57 -25.82 13.08
N THR A 143 -23.14 -24.72 13.58
CA THR A 143 -24.02 -23.85 12.79
C THR A 143 -23.34 -22.51 12.53
N TYR A 144 -23.38 -22.05 11.28
CA TYR A 144 -22.95 -20.70 10.89
C TYR A 144 -24.12 -19.73 10.83
N ASP A 145 -25.35 -20.22 10.80
CA ASP A 145 -26.56 -19.40 10.75
C ASP A 145 -26.95 -18.94 12.15
N GLY A 146 -27.39 -17.69 12.23
CA GLY A 146 -27.81 -17.03 13.46
C GLY A 146 -28.21 -15.59 13.21
N ASP A 147 -28.62 -14.91 14.27
CA ASP A 147 -29.14 -13.54 14.31
C ASP A 147 -28.09 -12.50 14.73
N THR A 148 -26.87 -12.94 15.04
CA THR A 148 -25.81 -12.04 15.50
C THR A 148 -25.24 -11.24 14.33
N ARG A 149 -25.24 -9.91 14.48
CA ARG A 149 -24.65 -8.95 13.54
C ARG A 149 -23.31 -8.46 14.08
N ILE A 150 -22.32 -8.30 13.20
CA ILE A 150 -21.07 -7.61 13.51
C ILE A 150 -20.83 -6.54 12.44
N ASP A 151 -20.38 -5.36 12.85
CA ASP A 151 -20.13 -4.26 11.93
C ASP A 151 -18.94 -4.57 11.01
N GLY A 152 -19.08 -4.22 9.73
CA GLY A 152 -18.15 -4.59 8.65
C GLY A 152 -18.44 -5.92 7.95
N VAL A 153 -19.48 -6.65 8.35
CA VAL A 153 -19.96 -7.87 7.66
C VAL A 153 -21.43 -7.72 7.29
N ALA A 154 -21.78 -8.08 6.05
CA ALA A 154 -23.17 -8.09 5.60
C ALA A 154 -23.94 -9.29 6.18
N GLY A 155 -25.21 -9.08 6.53
CA GLY A 155 -26.09 -10.13 7.07
C GLY A 155 -25.84 -10.45 8.55
N THR A 156 -26.23 -11.65 8.96
CA THR A 156 -26.10 -12.18 10.33
C THR A 156 -25.44 -13.55 10.31
N GLY A 157 -24.99 -14.02 11.48
CA GLY A 157 -24.46 -15.37 11.63
C GLY A 157 -24.54 -15.88 13.06
N SER A 158 -24.08 -17.10 13.27
CA SER A 158 -24.00 -17.72 14.59
C SER A 158 -22.94 -17.01 15.46
N PRO A 159 -23.24 -16.69 16.72
CA PRO A 159 -22.28 -16.06 17.61
C PRO A 159 -21.17 -17.03 17.99
N ILE A 160 -19.95 -16.49 18.01
CA ILE A 160 -18.73 -17.14 18.46
C ILE A 160 -18.14 -16.25 19.55
N LEU A 161 -18.16 -16.73 20.78
CA LEU A 161 -17.58 -16.01 21.91
C LEU A 161 -16.08 -16.30 21.95
N LEU A 162 -15.28 -15.24 21.95
CA LEU A 162 -13.84 -15.29 22.18
C LEU A 162 -13.58 -14.74 23.56
N ASP A 163 -13.06 -15.56 24.47
CA ASP A 163 -12.86 -15.24 25.87
C ASP A 163 -11.37 -15.36 26.23
N PHE A 164 -10.70 -14.22 26.40
CA PHE A 164 -9.27 -14.10 26.66
C PHE A 164 -9.05 -14.07 28.17
N VAL A 165 -8.32 -15.06 28.68
CA VAL A 165 -8.16 -15.29 30.13
C VAL A 165 -6.79 -14.89 30.67
N ASP A 166 -5.77 -14.80 29.82
CA ASP A 166 -4.39 -14.52 30.23
C ASP A 166 -3.58 -13.75 29.18
N ALA A 167 -4.26 -12.94 28.38
CA ALA A 167 -3.64 -12.15 27.32
C ALA A 167 -2.85 -10.92 27.83
N TRP A 168 -2.57 -10.87 29.13
CA TRP A 168 -2.07 -9.72 29.88
C TRP A 168 -0.54 -9.73 29.89
N GLY A 169 0.08 -8.90 29.07
CA GLY A 169 1.54 -8.89 28.90
C GLY A 169 2.08 -10.06 28.08
N ALA A 170 1.29 -10.64 27.18
CA ALA A 170 1.67 -11.84 26.43
C ALA A 170 2.96 -11.67 25.60
N VAL A 171 3.28 -10.46 25.16
CA VAL A 171 4.49 -10.18 24.36
C VAL A 171 5.60 -9.57 25.21
N THR A 172 5.24 -8.69 26.14
CA THR A 172 6.18 -7.86 26.91
C THR A 172 6.40 -8.33 28.35
N GLY A 173 5.63 -9.31 28.82
CA GLY A 173 5.64 -9.85 30.18
C GLY A 173 4.83 -9.05 31.20
N LYS A 174 4.28 -7.88 30.85
CA LYS A 174 3.49 -7.02 31.76
C LYS A 174 2.34 -6.32 31.05
N VAL A 175 1.23 -6.08 31.74
CA VAL A 175 0.11 -5.27 31.20
C VAL A 175 0.56 -3.86 30.85
N PHE A 176 1.36 -3.23 31.72
CA PHE A 176 1.98 -1.93 31.49
C PHE A 176 3.49 -2.12 31.44
N PRO A 177 4.09 -2.28 30.24
CA PRO A 177 5.49 -2.66 30.09
C PRO A 177 6.47 -1.64 30.66
N THR A 178 6.09 -0.37 30.63
CA THR A 178 6.85 0.77 31.16
C THR A 178 6.79 0.86 32.69
N GLY A 179 5.89 0.11 33.32
CA GLY A 179 5.56 0.21 34.74
C GLY A 179 4.56 1.32 35.07
N ASN A 180 4.23 2.19 34.11
CA ASN A 180 3.30 3.30 34.30
C ASN A 180 2.02 3.09 33.50
N ARG A 181 0.90 3.61 34.02
CA ARG A 181 -0.37 3.65 33.27
C ARG A 181 -0.40 4.80 32.26
N VAL A 182 0.37 5.86 32.52
CA VAL A 182 0.62 6.99 31.61
C VAL A 182 2.12 7.29 31.60
N ASP A 183 2.68 7.37 30.40
CA ASP A 183 4.04 7.84 30.14
C ASP A 183 3.98 9.21 29.43
N LEU A 184 5.06 9.99 29.52
CA LEU A 184 5.20 11.26 28.80
C LEU A 184 6.25 11.09 27.70
N ILE A 185 5.83 11.16 26.44
CA ILE A 185 6.72 11.07 25.27
C ILE A 185 6.58 12.35 24.46
N ASP A 186 7.69 13.07 24.26
CA ASP A 186 7.72 14.38 23.59
C ASP A 186 6.64 15.38 24.11
N GLY A 187 6.40 15.39 25.42
CA GLY A 187 5.40 16.25 26.06
C GLY A 187 3.94 15.80 25.87
N ILE A 188 3.70 14.63 25.26
CA ILE A 188 2.37 14.04 25.06
C ILE A 188 2.19 12.86 26.00
N GLU A 189 1.07 12.83 26.73
CA GLU A 189 0.69 11.70 27.56
C GLU A 189 0.26 10.52 26.66
N VAL A 190 0.82 9.35 26.92
CA VAL A 190 0.48 8.10 26.23
C VAL A 190 0.27 6.97 27.22
N THR A 191 -0.53 5.97 26.87
CA THR A 191 -0.58 4.70 27.61
C THR A 191 0.05 3.61 26.77
N CYS A 192 1.14 3.02 27.27
CA CYS A 192 1.75 1.83 26.71
C CYS A 192 1.17 0.59 27.40
N ILE A 193 0.35 -0.19 26.69
CA ILE A 193 -0.34 -1.36 27.25
C ILE A 193 -0.12 -2.59 26.38
N ASP A 194 0.06 -3.76 27.00
CA ASP A 194 0.07 -5.06 26.34
C ASP A 194 -1.08 -5.92 26.91
N ALA A 195 -2.21 -5.85 26.24
CA ALA A 195 -3.43 -6.59 26.57
C ALA A 195 -3.99 -7.19 25.27
N ALA A 196 -3.66 -8.45 25.01
CA ALA A 196 -3.83 -9.18 23.75
C ALA A 196 -3.01 -8.65 22.55
N MET A 197 -2.53 -7.42 22.60
CA MET A 197 -1.65 -6.77 21.62
C MET A 197 -0.91 -5.62 22.32
N PRO A 198 0.39 -5.42 22.04
CA PRO A 198 1.10 -4.20 22.43
C PRO A 198 0.55 -2.98 21.69
N LEU A 199 0.04 -2.00 22.44
CA LEU A 199 -0.53 -0.76 21.95
C LEU A 199 0.16 0.45 22.59
N MET A 200 0.28 1.53 21.81
CA MET A 200 0.52 2.87 22.32
C MET A 200 -0.75 3.69 22.06
N LEU A 201 -1.43 4.08 23.14
CA LEU A 201 -2.64 4.89 23.06
C LEU A 201 -2.26 6.35 23.32
N VAL A 202 -2.85 7.24 22.54
CA VAL A 202 -2.72 8.69 22.69
C VAL A 202 -4.08 9.35 22.47
N ARG A 203 -4.38 10.43 23.17
CA ARG A 203 -5.65 11.13 22.98
C ARG A 203 -5.62 11.86 21.64
N ALA A 204 -6.66 11.69 20.84
CA ALA A 204 -6.76 12.30 19.51
C ALA A 204 -6.55 13.84 19.57
N ARG A 205 -7.15 14.49 20.56
CA ARG A 205 -7.06 15.95 20.76
C ARG A 205 -5.64 16.45 21.02
N ASP A 206 -4.80 15.64 21.64
CA ASP A 206 -3.42 15.99 21.98
C ASP A 206 -2.55 16.00 20.71
N LEU A 207 -3.05 15.44 19.60
CA LEU A 207 -2.46 15.47 18.26
C LEU A 207 -3.27 16.32 17.26
N GLY A 208 -4.18 17.17 17.73
CA GLY A 208 -4.93 18.11 16.89
C GLY A 208 -6.07 17.50 16.07
N VAL A 209 -6.48 16.26 16.36
CA VAL A 209 -7.59 15.58 15.66
C VAL A 209 -8.73 15.20 16.62
N SER A 210 -9.93 15.02 16.09
CA SER A 210 -11.12 14.65 16.88
C SER A 210 -11.17 13.17 17.26
N GLY A 211 -10.54 12.31 16.44
CA GLY A 211 -10.65 10.85 16.54
C GLY A 211 -11.87 10.28 15.82
N ARG A 212 -12.70 11.14 15.17
CA ARG A 212 -13.87 10.73 14.37
C ARG A 212 -13.65 10.81 12.87
N GLU A 213 -12.48 11.25 12.41
CA GLU A 213 -12.10 11.33 11.01
C GLU A 213 -12.24 9.98 10.29
N ALA A 214 -12.49 10.02 8.99
CA ALA A 214 -12.42 8.83 8.16
C ALA A 214 -10.96 8.35 8.04
N PRO A 215 -10.70 7.04 7.88
CA PRO A 215 -9.35 6.49 7.71
C PRO A 215 -8.55 7.21 6.63
N ALA A 216 -9.16 7.48 5.48
CA ALA A 216 -8.51 8.19 4.37
C ALA A 216 -8.08 9.62 4.73
N THR A 217 -8.80 10.31 5.61
CA THR A 217 -8.40 11.64 6.09
C THR A 217 -7.14 11.55 6.95
N LEU A 218 -7.09 10.58 7.86
CA LEU A 218 -5.92 10.35 8.73
C LEU A 218 -4.72 9.84 7.93
N ASP A 219 -4.95 8.97 6.94
CA ASP A 219 -3.90 8.43 6.05
C ASP A 219 -3.28 9.50 5.13
N ASN A 220 -4.01 10.59 4.87
CA ASN A 220 -3.55 11.71 4.04
C ASN A 220 -3.00 12.89 4.87
N ASP A 221 -2.80 12.73 6.17
CA ASP A 221 -2.20 13.73 7.06
C ASP A 221 -0.75 13.33 7.40
N PRO A 222 0.25 13.79 6.62
CA PRO A 222 1.64 13.40 6.82
C PRO A 222 2.22 13.92 8.15
N ILE A 223 1.69 15.03 8.69
CA ILE A 223 2.14 15.61 9.95
C ILE A 223 1.71 14.72 11.11
N LEU A 224 0.43 14.33 11.13
CA LEU A 224 -0.10 13.39 12.12
C LEU A 224 0.63 12.05 12.05
N LEU A 225 0.83 11.49 10.86
CA LEU A 225 1.50 10.20 10.67
C LEU A 225 2.96 10.23 11.13
N ALA A 226 3.71 11.29 10.81
CA ALA A 226 5.08 11.46 11.29
C ALA A 226 5.12 11.59 12.82
N ARG A 227 4.18 12.34 13.41
CA ARG A 227 4.10 12.51 14.86
C ARG A 227 3.75 11.21 15.57
N LEU A 228 2.78 10.45 15.06
CA LEU A 228 2.41 9.12 15.57
C LEU A 228 3.57 8.13 15.48
N GLU A 229 4.31 8.13 14.37
CA GLU A 229 5.46 7.23 14.19
C GLU A 229 6.57 7.58 15.18
N ALA A 230 6.90 8.87 15.35
CA ALA A 230 7.90 9.30 16.33
C ALA A 230 7.54 8.84 17.75
N LEU A 231 6.28 9.03 18.17
CA LEU A 231 5.79 8.53 19.46
C LEU A 231 5.86 7.00 19.55
N ARG A 232 5.49 6.29 18.48
CA ARG A 232 5.51 4.81 18.43
C ARG A 232 6.92 4.24 18.57
N LEU A 233 7.92 4.84 17.92
CA LEU A 233 9.31 4.38 18.00
C LEU A 233 9.84 4.51 19.44
N GLN A 234 9.58 5.64 20.09
CA GLN A 234 9.97 5.86 21.49
C GLN A 234 9.20 4.93 22.45
N ALA A 235 7.89 4.77 22.25
CA ALA A 235 7.09 3.82 23.03
C ALA A 235 7.60 2.39 22.88
N GLY A 236 8.01 1.97 21.68
CA GLY A 236 8.62 0.65 21.46
C GLY A 236 9.85 0.41 22.31
N GLN A 237 10.74 1.39 22.41
CA GLN A 237 11.91 1.33 23.29
C GLN A 237 11.52 1.25 24.77
N LEU A 238 10.60 2.12 25.22
CA LEU A 238 10.11 2.11 26.61
C LEU A 238 9.41 0.80 26.99
N MET A 239 8.73 0.17 26.03
CA MET A 239 8.05 -1.12 26.23
C MET A 239 9.00 -2.32 26.22
N GLY A 240 10.30 -2.11 25.99
CA GLY A 240 11.28 -3.19 25.89
C GLY A 240 11.20 -4.00 24.58
N LEU A 241 10.57 -3.45 23.53
CA LEU A 241 10.42 -4.10 22.23
C LEU A 241 11.62 -3.86 21.29
N GLY A 242 12.56 -2.99 21.68
CA GLY A 242 13.74 -2.62 20.89
C GLY A 242 13.40 -1.67 19.74
N ASP A 243 14.18 -1.76 18.65
CA ASP A 243 13.91 -0.99 17.44
C ASP A 243 12.69 -1.56 16.70
N VAL A 244 11.62 -0.78 16.70
CA VAL A 244 10.34 -1.16 16.11
C VAL A 244 10.10 -0.52 14.74
N SER A 245 11.12 0.06 14.10
CA SER A 245 11.01 0.74 12.79
C SER A 245 10.44 -0.17 11.70
N ASP A 246 10.88 -1.43 11.66
CA ASP A 246 10.37 -2.48 10.74
C ASP A 246 9.40 -3.46 11.43
N SER A 247 8.97 -3.13 12.65
CA SER A 247 8.01 -3.93 13.41
C SER A 247 6.59 -3.42 13.20
N VAL A 248 5.63 -4.35 13.23
CA VAL A 248 4.21 -4.04 13.22
C VAL A 248 3.66 -3.75 14.62
N ILE A 249 4.46 -3.86 15.68
CA ILE A 249 4.10 -3.56 17.07
C ILE A 249 5.09 -2.53 17.67
N PRO A 250 4.70 -1.72 18.67
CA PRO A 250 3.33 -1.59 19.18
C PRO A 250 2.43 -0.89 18.16
N LYS A 251 1.11 -1.06 18.29
CA LYS A 251 0.13 -0.43 17.40
C LYS A 251 -0.18 0.98 17.92
N PRO A 252 0.02 2.05 17.13
CA PRO A 252 -0.46 3.37 17.53
C PRO A 252 -1.99 3.41 17.46
N VAL A 253 -2.60 4.00 18.48
CA VAL A 253 -4.06 4.14 18.59
C VAL A 253 -4.42 5.54 19.07
N LEU A 254 -5.22 6.25 18.28
CA LEU A 254 -5.86 7.48 18.74
C LEU A 254 -7.15 7.11 19.48
N VAL A 255 -7.34 7.67 20.68
CA VAL A 255 -8.57 7.53 21.44
C VAL A 255 -9.26 8.86 21.71
N SER A 256 -10.58 8.86 21.70
CA SER A 256 -11.40 10.02 22.08
C SER A 256 -12.73 9.57 22.71
N PRO A 257 -13.48 10.47 23.37
CA PRO A 257 -14.77 10.11 23.96
C PRO A 257 -15.75 9.44 22.99
N GLY A 258 -16.45 8.43 23.50
CA GLY A 258 -17.52 7.75 22.78
C GLY A 258 -18.85 8.49 22.84
N ASP A 259 -19.93 7.77 22.54
CA ASP A 259 -21.30 8.29 22.54
C ASP A 259 -22.01 8.11 23.91
N SER A 260 -21.40 7.36 24.83
CA SER A 260 -21.88 7.05 26.19
C SER A 260 -20.72 6.83 27.16
N PRO A 261 -20.95 6.84 28.50
CA PRO A 261 -19.94 6.53 29.52
C PRO A 261 -19.26 5.16 29.38
N GLU A 262 -19.90 4.22 28.71
CA GLU A 262 -19.46 2.84 28.44
C GLU A 262 -18.78 2.70 27.08
N SER A 263 -18.61 3.80 26.34
CA SER A 263 -18.04 3.75 25.00
C SER A 263 -16.83 4.67 24.82
N ILE A 264 -15.90 4.24 23.96
CA ILE A 264 -14.71 4.97 23.57
C ILE A 264 -14.55 4.92 22.04
N THR A 265 -14.18 6.05 21.44
CA THR A 265 -13.85 6.11 20.02
C THR A 265 -12.38 5.77 19.81
N SER A 266 -12.09 4.91 18.84
CA SER A 266 -10.74 4.45 18.52
C SER A 266 -10.44 4.60 17.02
N ARG A 267 -9.21 5.03 16.71
CA ARG A 267 -8.58 4.92 15.39
C ARG A 267 -7.29 4.12 15.54
N TYR A 268 -7.34 2.89 15.04
CA TYR A 268 -6.30 1.89 15.20
C TYR A 268 -5.43 1.83 13.95
N PHE A 269 -4.11 1.94 14.10
CA PHE A 269 -3.18 1.96 12.97
C PHE A 269 -2.39 0.65 12.83
N THR A 270 -2.10 0.27 11.59
CA THR A 270 -1.24 -0.87 11.25
C THR A 270 0.05 -0.43 10.57
N PRO A 271 1.13 -0.21 11.34
CA PRO A 271 1.30 0.96 12.19
C PRO A 271 1.26 2.30 11.44
N ARG A 272 1.37 2.29 10.10
CA ARG A 272 1.45 3.51 9.25
C ARG A 272 0.16 3.84 8.50
N LYS A 273 -0.86 2.98 8.62
CA LYS A 273 -2.16 3.14 7.96
C LYS A 273 -3.30 2.94 8.94
N CYS A 274 -4.28 3.84 8.94
CA CYS A 274 -5.48 3.72 9.74
C CYS A 274 -6.32 2.54 9.25
N HIS A 275 -6.72 1.68 10.17
CA HIS A 275 -7.53 0.52 9.87
C HIS A 275 -8.97 0.94 9.53
N ALA A 276 -9.55 0.36 8.47
CA ALA A 276 -10.90 0.70 7.99
C ALA A 276 -12.05 0.27 8.92
N SER A 277 -11.73 -0.55 9.93
CA SER A 277 -12.61 -1.02 11.02
C SER A 277 -11.78 -1.06 12.30
N HIS A 278 -11.65 -2.20 12.97
CA HIS A 278 -10.73 -2.39 14.10
C HIS A 278 -10.27 -3.85 14.22
N ALA A 279 -9.07 -4.08 14.74
CA ALA A 279 -8.62 -5.42 15.10
C ALA A 279 -9.27 -5.87 16.42
N VAL A 280 -9.63 -7.15 16.54
CA VAL A 280 -10.18 -7.76 17.78
C VAL A 280 -9.23 -7.57 18.96
N THR A 281 -7.96 -7.95 18.80
CA THR A 281 -6.94 -7.83 19.86
C THR A 281 -6.68 -6.37 20.22
N GLY A 282 -6.68 -5.48 19.22
CA GLY A 282 -6.63 -4.04 19.47
C GLY A 282 -7.83 -3.54 20.26
N ALA A 283 -9.05 -4.03 19.97
CA ALA A 283 -10.27 -3.60 20.67
C ALA A 283 -10.24 -4.07 22.13
N ILE A 284 -9.71 -5.26 22.41
CA ILE A 284 -9.44 -5.71 23.78
C ILE A 284 -8.48 -4.78 24.48
N GLY A 285 -7.34 -4.45 23.85
CA GLY A 285 -6.35 -3.56 24.49
C GLY A 285 -6.91 -2.15 24.75
N VAL A 286 -7.70 -1.60 23.82
CA VAL A 286 -8.39 -0.31 24.00
C VAL A 286 -9.44 -0.39 25.11
N ALA A 287 -10.30 -1.41 25.09
CA ALA A 287 -11.33 -1.58 26.13
C ALA A 287 -10.70 -1.84 27.51
N SER A 288 -9.61 -2.59 27.58
CA SER A 288 -8.84 -2.84 28.80
C SER A 288 -8.25 -1.54 29.35
N ALA A 289 -7.59 -0.75 28.51
CA ALA A 289 -7.08 0.56 28.90
C ALA A 289 -8.21 1.51 29.33
N PHE A 290 -9.35 1.49 28.63
CA PHE A 290 -10.52 2.31 28.96
C PHE A 290 -11.16 1.91 30.29
N ALA A 291 -11.20 0.61 30.60
CA ALA A 291 -11.76 0.05 31.82
C ALA A 291 -10.89 0.36 33.04
N LEU A 292 -9.57 0.17 32.89
CA LEU A 292 -8.58 0.40 33.92
C LEU A 292 -8.49 1.89 34.28
N PRO A 293 -8.46 2.25 35.57
CA PRO A 293 -8.28 3.65 35.98
C PRO A 293 -6.87 4.14 35.63
N GLY A 294 -6.72 5.45 35.49
CA GLY A 294 -5.41 6.11 35.39
C GLY A 294 -4.70 5.92 34.05
N THR A 295 -5.40 5.60 32.96
CA THR A 295 -4.85 5.56 31.60
C THR A 295 -5.29 6.80 30.80
N VAL A 296 -4.65 7.09 29.67
CA VAL A 296 -5.09 8.18 28.78
C VAL A 296 -6.47 7.94 28.16
N ALA A 297 -6.90 6.67 28.10
CA ALA A 297 -8.21 6.26 27.62
C ALA A 297 -9.30 6.40 28.69
N SER A 298 -8.95 6.19 29.97
CA SER A 298 -9.89 6.20 31.08
C SER A 298 -10.54 7.56 31.28
N GLN A 299 -11.87 7.57 31.44
CA GLN A 299 -12.65 8.79 31.71
C GLN A 299 -13.36 8.73 33.06
N LEU A 300 -13.62 7.52 33.54
CA LEU A 300 -14.34 7.23 34.78
C LEU A 300 -13.62 6.09 35.48
N THR A 301 -13.55 6.17 36.81
CA THR A 301 -13.11 5.06 37.65
C THR A 301 -14.21 4.01 37.69
N ARG A 302 -13.86 2.75 37.42
CA ARG A 302 -14.78 1.62 37.45
C ARG A 302 -14.50 0.73 38.66
N LEU A 303 -15.56 0.20 39.25
CA LEU A 303 -15.48 -0.75 40.35
C LEU A 303 -15.01 -2.13 39.85
N PRO A 304 -14.52 -3.01 40.74
CA PRO A 304 -14.28 -4.41 40.40
C PRO A 304 -15.54 -5.09 39.83
N GLY A 305 -15.35 -6.04 38.91
CA GLY A 305 -16.43 -6.79 38.27
C GLY A 305 -16.44 -6.66 36.74
N ARG A 306 -17.54 -7.10 36.12
CA ARG A 306 -17.71 -7.14 34.66
C ARG A 306 -18.31 -5.86 34.12
N HIS A 307 -17.72 -5.36 33.05
CA HIS A 307 -18.12 -4.13 32.37
C HIS A 307 -18.34 -4.40 30.89
N ALA A 308 -19.55 -4.16 30.39
CA ALA A 308 -19.84 -4.19 28.96
C ALA A 308 -19.44 -2.85 28.35
N LEU A 309 -18.37 -2.85 27.56
CA LEU A 309 -17.79 -1.65 26.96
C LEU A 309 -17.90 -1.69 25.45
N VAL A 310 -17.91 -0.51 24.83
CA VAL A 310 -18.07 -0.36 23.38
C VAL A 310 -16.89 0.42 22.79
N VAL A 311 -16.18 -0.20 21.85
CA VAL A 311 -15.15 0.48 21.05
C VAL A 311 -15.75 0.89 19.70
N LEU A 312 -15.97 2.19 19.54
CA LEU A 312 -16.44 2.79 18.28
C LEU A 312 -15.26 2.92 17.32
N HIS A 313 -15.45 2.54 16.06
CA HIS A 313 -14.42 2.54 15.01
C HIS A 313 -15.01 2.96 13.66
N PRO A 314 -14.21 3.19 12.61
CA PRO A 314 -14.72 3.75 11.34
C PRO A 314 -15.89 2.99 10.70
N ALA A 315 -15.91 1.66 10.81
CA ALA A 315 -16.97 0.83 10.25
C ALA A 315 -18.19 0.59 11.18
N GLY A 316 -18.23 1.15 12.39
CA GLY A 316 -19.26 0.85 13.40
C GLY A 316 -18.70 0.65 14.81
N ARG A 317 -19.06 -0.44 15.49
CA ARG A 317 -18.67 -0.69 16.89
C ARG A 317 -18.30 -2.14 17.19
N ILE A 318 -17.51 -2.33 18.24
CA ILE A 318 -17.22 -3.62 18.86
C ILE A 318 -17.59 -3.57 20.33
N GLU A 319 -18.46 -4.49 20.74
CA GLU A 319 -18.78 -4.72 22.15
C GLU A 319 -17.72 -5.67 22.75
N VAL A 320 -17.16 -5.29 23.90
CA VAL A 320 -16.16 -6.03 24.67
C VAL A 320 -16.59 -6.05 26.13
N GLU A 321 -16.74 -7.23 26.71
CA GLU A 321 -16.90 -7.40 28.15
C GLU A 321 -15.52 -7.48 28.80
N VAL A 322 -15.20 -6.59 29.72
CA VAL A 322 -13.93 -6.57 30.47
C VAL A 322 -14.21 -6.83 31.94
N GLU A 323 -13.49 -7.76 32.54
CA GLU A 323 -13.58 -8.09 33.97
C GLU A 323 -12.36 -7.53 34.70
N LEU A 324 -12.63 -6.74 35.73
CA LEU A 324 -11.63 -6.11 36.57
C LEU A 324 -11.63 -6.74 37.97
N GLU A 325 -10.44 -6.91 38.54
CA GLU A 325 -10.23 -7.18 39.96
C GLU A 325 -9.37 -6.08 40.57
N GLY A 326 -9.58 -5.79 41.86
CA GLY A 326 -8.86 -4.73 42.57
C GLY A 326 -9.35 -3.31 42.23
N GLU A 327 -8.81 -2.33 42.96
CA GLU A 327 -9.20 -0.92 42.85
C GLU A 327 -7.98 -0.01 42.69
N GLY A 328 -8.19 1.17 42.11
CA GLY A 328 -7.14 2.17 41.90
C GLY A 328 -5.94 1.60 41.14
N ASP A 329 -4.73 1.83 41.65
CA ASP A 329 -3.50 1.35 41.01
C ASP A 329 -3.36 -0.18 41.03
N ALA A 330 -4.01 -0.86 41.97
CA ALA A 330 -4.03 -2.32 42.07
C ALA A 330 -5.04 -2.98 41.12
N ALA A 331 -5.85 -2.19 40.39
CA ALA A 331 -6.82 -2.75 39.46
C ALA A 331 -6.13 -3.48 38.28
N THR A 332 -6.55 -4.71 38.02
CA THR A 332 -6.05 -5.56 36.94
C THR A 332 -7.19 -6.10 36.09
N VAL A 333 -6.94 -6.29 34.80
CA VAL A 333 -7.87 -7.02 33.92
C VAL A 333 -7.60 -8.51 34.10
N THR A 334 -8.64 -9.28 34.39
CA THR A 334 -8.55 -10.74 34.52
C THR A 334 -9.17 -11.46 33.34
N ARG A 335 -10.12 -10.81 32.64
CA ARG A 335 -10.81 -11.38 31.48
C ARG A 335 -11.23 -10.31 30.50
N ALA A 336 -11.14 -10.59 29.19
CA ALA A 336 -11.84 -9.82 28.17
C ALA A 336 -12.49 -10.74 27.15
N ALA A 337 -13.78 -10.51 26.89
CA ALA A 337 -14.56 -11.33 25.98
C ALA A 337 -15.31 -10.50 24.95
N LEU A 338 -15.49 -11.06 23.75
CA LEU A 338 -16.25 -10.42 22.68
C LEU A 338 -16.85 -11.44 21.73
N VAL A 339 -17.92 -11.04 21.05
CA VAL A 339 -18.63 -11.91 20.10
C VAL A 339 -18.16 -11.62 18.67
N ARG A 340 -17.90 -12.67 17.91
CA ARG A 340 -17.68 -12.65 16.46
C ARG A 340 -18.60 -13.62 15.76
N THR A 341 -18.53 -13.65 14.43
CA THR A 341 -19.17 -14.68 13.61
C THR A 341 -18.13 -15.21 12.62
N ALA A 342 -18.30 -16.45 12.18
CA ALA A 342 -17.53 -17.02 11.09
C ALA A 342 -18.48 -17.66 10.06
N ARG A 343 -17.98 -17.94 8.86
CA ARG A 343 -18.70 -18.70 7.84
C ARG A 343 -17.70 -19.48 7.00
N LYS A 344 -17.93 -20.79 6.85
CA LYS A 344 -17.26 -21.59 5.81
C LYS A 344 -17.72 -21.13 4.43
N ILE A 345 -16.79 -20.77 3.55
CA ILE A 345 -17.07 -20.27 2.20
C ILE A 345 -16.91 -21.39 1.19
N ILE A 346 -15.72 -22.01 1.17
CA ILE A 346 -15.35 -23.12 0.28
C ILE A 346 -14.55 -24.14 1.11
N GLU A 347 -14.71 -25.42 0.80
CA GLU A 347 -13.89 -26.52 1.30
C GLU A 347 -13.55 -27.43 0.13
N GLY A 348 -12.29 -27.83 0.02
CA GLY A 348 -11.85 -28.67 -1.08
C GLY A 348 -10.33 -28.79 -1.18
N GLN A 349 -9.85 -29.02 -2.39
CA GLN A 349 -8.44 -29.17 -2.70
C GLN A 349 -7.90 -27.89 -3.36
N LEU A 350 -6.79 -27.38 -2.84
CA LEU A 350 -6.07 -26.23 -3.37
C LEU A 350 -4.84 -26.68 -4.13
N HIS A 351 -4.75 -26.29 -5.40
CA HIS A 351 -3.62 -26.58 -6.26
C HIS A 351 -2.58 -25.47 -6.11
N LEU A 352 -1.36 -25.84 -5.74
CA LEU A 352 -0.27 -24.91 -5.52
C LEU A 352 0.63 -24.86 -6.76
N PRO A 353 1.02 -23.66 -7.23
CA PRO A 353 1.83 -23.55 -8.42
C PRO A 353 3.27 -24.07 -8.20
N GLU A 354 3.85 -24.69 -9.21
CA GLU A 354 5.16 -25.35 -9.07
C GLU A 354 6.32 -24.36 -8.88
N TYR A 355 6.14 -23.12 -9.33
CA TYR A 355 7.17 -22.08 -9.22
C TYR A 355 7.47 -21.68 -7.78
N VAL A 356 6.57 -21.92 -6.80
CA VAL A 356 6.83 -21.56 -5.39
C VAL A 356 7.72 -22.57 -4.66
N PHE A 357 7.81 -23.83 -5.09
CA PHE A 357 8.59 -24.87 -4.40
C PHE A 357 10.04 -25.00 -4.87
N SER A 358 10.41 -24.26 -5.91
CA SER A 358 11.71 -24.38 -6.56
C SER A 358 12.67 -23.34 -5.97
N ARG A 359 13.41 -23.68 -4.89
CA ARG A 359 14.63 -22.94 -4.50
C ARG A 359 15.87 -23.66 -5.04
N PRO A 360 16.81 -22.97 -5.72
CA PRO A 360 18.00 -23.59 -6.28
C PRO A 360 19.07 -23.75 -5.20
N GLU A 361 19.27 -24.97 -4.70
CA GLU A 361 20.54 -25.37 -4.08
C GLU A 361 21.28 -26.32 -5.03
N GLY A 362 22.58 -26.06 -5.20
CA GLY A 362 23.37 -26.57 -6.30
C GLY A 362 23.48 -28.09 -6.38
N SER A 363 23.09 -28.67 -7.51
CA SER A 363 23.96 -29.59 -8.25
C SER A 363 23.48 -29.79 -9.70
N ARG A 364 24.40 -29.58 -10.63
CA ARG A 364 24.49 -30.12 -12.01
C ARG A 364 23.17 -30.33 -12.75
N VAL A 365 22.70 -29.25 -13.38
CA VAL A 365 21.75 -29.32 -14.49
C VAL A 365 22.45 -29.90 -15.72
N LYS A 366 22.00 -31.07 -16.16
CA LYS A 366 22.09 -31.47 -17.58
C LYS A 366 21.14 -30.58 -18.37
N GLN A 367 21.71 -29.88 -19.35
CA GLN A 367 21.10 -28.84 -20.17
C GLN A 367 19.69 -29.16 -20.70
N ALA A 368 18.70 -28.46 -20.14
CA ALA A 368 17.72 -27.74 -20.96
C ALA A 368 18.08 -26.25 -20.79
N SER A 369 18.30 -25.52 -21.89
CA SER A 369 19.00 -24.22 -21.88
C SER A 369 18.34 -23.19 -20.95
N ALA A 370 19.11 -22.63 -20.02
CA ALA A 370 18.80 -21.39 -19.34
C ALA A 370 18.64 -20.26 -20.38
N ARG A 371 17.41 -19.88 -20.70
CA ARG A 371 17.18 -18.56 -21.28
C ARG A 371 17.23 -17.56 -20.13
N HIS A 372 18.27 -16.74 -20.16
CA HIS A 372 18.49 -15.64 -19.25
C HIS A 372 17.36 -14.64 -19.49
N SER A 373 16.52 -14.34 -18.50
CA SER A 373 15.41 -13.40 -18.69
C SER A 373 15.80 -11.99 -18.29
N LEU A 374 15.44 -11.01 -19.12
CA LEU A 374 15.66 -9.58 -18.88
C LEU A 374 14.39 -8.98 -18.29
N ARG A 375 14.45 -8.34 -17.14
CA ARG A 375 13.30 -7.69 -16.49
C ARG A 375 13.40 -6.18 -16.67
N ILE A 376 12.37 -5.58 -17.27
CA ILE A 376 12.23 -4.13 -17.37
C ILE A 376 11.17 -3.70 -16.36
N ILE A 377 11.62 -3.06 -15.29
CA ILE A 377 10.76 -2.54 -14.24
C ILE A 377 10.22 -1.18 -14.67
N VAL A 378 8.89 -1.05 -14.69
CA VAL A 378 8.19 0.17 -15.09
C VAL A 378 7.62 0.86 -13.83
N PRO A 379 7.94 2.13 -13.56
CA PRO A 379 7.58 2.80 -12.30
C PRO A 379 6.11 3.22 -12.20
N THR A 380 5.26 2.84 -13.15
CA THR A 380 3.87 3.29 -13.25
C THR A 380 2.90 2.14 -13.49
N ARG A 381 1.62 2.37 -13.13
CA ARG A 381 0.45 2.08 -13.98
C ARG A 381 0.73 1.34 -15.30
N ALA A 382 0.31 0.10 -15.47
CA ALA A 382 0.05 -0.44 -16.80
C ALA A 382 -0.96 0.45 -17.54
N GLY A 383 -0.83 0.55 -18.87
CA GLY A 383 -1.69 1.37 -19.74
C GLY A 383 -1.32 2.85 -19.87
N GLY A 384 -0.18 3.28 -19.31
CA GLY A 384 0.37 4.64 -19.49
C GLY A 384 1.53 4.71 -20.48
N GLY A 385 2.04 5.92 -20.74
CA GLY A 385 3.16 6.13 -21.67
C GLY A 385 4.42 5.32 -21.35
N ASN A 386 4.81 5.19 -20.07
CA ASN A 386 5.98 4.39 -19.68
C ASN A 386 5.76 2.90 -20.02
N ASP A 387 4.57 2.39 -19.73
CA ASP A 387 4.22 1.00 -20.00
C ASP A 387 4.24 0.69 -21.51
N LEU A 388 3.68 1.61 -22.31
CA LEU A 388 3.76 1.54 -23.76
C LEU A 388 5.22 1.49 -24.26
N VAL A 389 6.07 2.39 -23.76
CA VAL A 389 7.50 2.42 -24.13
C VAL A 389 8.18 1.09 -23.82
N ALA A 390 7.95 0.52 -22.63
CA ALA A 390 8.51 -0.78 -22.26
C ALA A 390 8.08 -1.88 -23.23
N HIS A 391 6.80 -1.91 -23.62
CA HIS A 391 6.25 -2.90 -24.55
C HIS A 391 6.73 -2.72 -25.99
N LEU A 392 7.02 -1.49 -26.41
CA LEU A 392 7.59 -1.21 -27.74
C LEU A 392 9.04 -1.69 -27.86
N ILE A 393 9.85 -1.51 -26.82
CA ILE A 393 11.28 -1.84 -26.88
C ILE A 393 11.60 -3.26 -26.41
N GLY A 394 10.85 -3.77 -25.43
CA GLY A 394 11.14 -5.01 -24.70
C GLY A 394 11.33 -6.23 -25.59
N PRO A 395 10.35 -6.60 -26.44
CA PRO A 395 10.45 -7.79 -27.28
C PRO A 395 11.70 -7.79 -28.19
N ARG A 396 12.00 -6.64 -28.81
CA ARG A 396 13.16 -6.50 -29.70
C ARG A 396 14.48 -6.50 -28.93
N LEU A 397 14.51 -5.86 -27.77
CA LEU A 397 15.67 -5.83 -26.88
C LEU A 397 16.03 -7.24 -26.42
N GLY A 398 15.04 -8.02 -25.99
CA GLY A 398 15.23 -9.43 -25.64
C GLY A 398 15.76 -10.26 -26.79
N ARG A 399 15.17 -10.13 -27.99
CA ARG A 399 15.64 -10.84 -29.18
C ARG A 399 17.11 -10.55 -29.50
N LEU A 400 17.56 -9.31 -29.36
CA LEU A 400 18.95 -8.92 -29.63
C LEU A 400 19.92 -9.41 -28.56
N LEU A 401 19.48 -9.47 -27.30
CA LEU A 401 20.30 -9.92 -26.17
C LEU A 401 20.21 -11.45 -25.94
N GLY A 402 19.34 -12.15 -26.67
CA GLY A 402 19.08 -13.58 -26.47
C GLY A 402 18.36 -13.86 -25.15
N HIS A 403 17.52 -12.91 -24.71
CA HIS A 403 16.80 -12.94 -23.44
C HIS A 403 15.28 -12.90 -23.63
N ASP A 404 14.55 -13.62 -22.80
CA ASP A 404 13.10 -13.43 -22.68
C ASP A 404 12.85 -12.17 -21.85
N VAL A 405 12.04 -11.21 -22.33
CA VAL A 405 11.78 -9.96 -21.59
C VAL A 405 10.51 -10.06 -20.76
N ILE A 406 10.61 -9.68 -19.49
CA ILE A 406 9.48 -9.51 -18.58
C ILE A 406 9.32 -8.02 -18.29
N ILE A 407 8.15 -7.47 -18.56
CA ILE A 407 7.79 -6.10 -18.18
C ILE A 407 7.04 -6.19 -16.85
N ASP A 408 7.55 -5.50 -15.82
CA ASP A 408 7.03 -5.55 -14.45
C ASP A 408 6.67 -4.14 -13.98
N ASN A 409 5.37 -3.83 -13.98
CA ASN A 409 4.83 -2.54 -13.53
C ASN A 409 4.76 -2.49 -12.00
N ARG A 410 5.60 -1.65 -11.39
CA ARG A 410 5.67 -1.43 -9.94
C ARG A 410 5.29 0.00 -9.57
N PRO A 411 4.00 0.34 -9.54
CA PRO A 411 3.53 1.67 -9.16
C PRO A 411 3.71 1.92 -7.65
N GLY A 412 3.69 3.20 -7.28
CA GLY A 412 3.65 3.66 -5.88
C GLY A 412 4.80 4.58 -5.53
N ALA A 413 4.60 5.43 -4.51
CA ALA A 413 5.52 6.50 -4.13
C ALA A 413 6.02 7.34 -5.33
N ASN A 414 5.12 7.65 -6.26
CA ASN A 414 5.41 8.37 -7.53
C ASN A 414 6.55 7.74 -8.36
N GLY A 415 6.63 6.41 -8.32
CA GLY A 415 7.66 5.61 -8.98
C GLY A 415 8.84 5.24 -8.09
N GLY A 416 8.86 5.70 -6.84
CA GLY A 416 9.92 5.41 -5.88
C GLY A 416 10.06 3.93 -5.55
N ILE A 417 8.95 3.17 -5.47
CA ILE A 417 8.98 1.72 -5.19
C ILE A 417 9.78 0.97 -6.25
N ALA A 418 9.57 1.29 -7.53
CA ALA A 418 10.33 0.69 -8.63
C ALA A 418 11.81 1.10 -8.60
N CYS A 419 12.09 2.36 -8.29
CA CYS A 419 13.45 2.88 -8.22
C CYS A 419 14.24 2.24 -7.08
N GLU A 420 13.67 2.14 -5.89
CA GLU A 420 14.29 1.46 -4.74
C GLU A 420 14.51 -0.03 -5.01
N TYR A 421 13.55 -0.68 -5.67
CA TYR A 421 13.70 -2.08 -6.05
C TYR A 421 14.87 -2.30 -7.00
N VAL A 422 15.00 -1.48 -8.06
CA VAL A 422 16.11 -1.62 -9.02
C VAL A 422 17.43 -1.16 -8.41
N ALA A 423 17.45 -0.10 -7.61
CA ALA A 423 18.65 0.38 -6.91
C ALA A 423 19.26 -0.70 -5.99
N ARG A 424 18.42 -1.59 -5.44
CA ARG A 424 18.85 -2.72 -4.58
C ARG A 424 19.02 -4.05 -5.33
N ALA A 425 18.77 -4.08 -6.64
CA ALA A 425 18.88 -5.29 -7.43
C ALA A 425 20.35 -5.66 -7.66
N VAL A 426 20.59 -6.93 -8.00
CA VAL A 426 21.92 -7.41 -8.37
C VAL A 426 22.36 -6.67 -9.65
N PRO A 427 23.57 -6.08 -9.69
CA PRO A 427 24.06 -5.30 -10.83
C PRO A 427 24.59 -6.19 -11.98
N ASP A 428 23.81 -7.20 -12.37
CA ASP A 428 24.17 -8.22 -13.38
C ASP A 428 23.65 -7.92 -14.79
N GLY A 429 22.98 -6.77 -14.98
CA GLY A 429 22.40 -6.36 -16.25
C GLY A 429 21.06 -7.02 -16.59
N GLN A 430 20.50 -7.87 -15.72
CA GLN A 430 19.23 -8.57 -15.96
C GLN A 430 18.01 -7.84 -15.43
N THR A 431 18.17 -6.92 -14.46
CA THR A 431 17.08 -6.08 -13.96
C THR A 431 17.34 -4.63 -14.35
N LEU A 432 16.49 -4.07 -15.21
CA LEU A 432 16.60 -2.72 -15.71
C LEU A 432 15.40 -1.89 -15.28
N LEU A 433 15.59 -0.60 -15.05
CA LEU A 433 14.53 0.37 -14.79
C LEU A 433 14.23 1.15 -16.06
N LEU A 434 12.96 1.22 -16.43
CA LEU A 434 12.48 2.24 -17.36
C LEU A 434 12.25 3.55 -16.59
N GLY A 435 13.33 4.32 -16.43
CA GLY A 435 13.31 5.62 -15.77
C GLY A 435 12.73 6.70 -16.67
N TYR A 436 12.25 7.77 -16.06
CA TYR A 436 11.74 8.94 -16.78
C TYR A 436 11.91 10.20 -15.92
N ILE A 437 11.63 11.37 -16.48
CA ILE A 437 11.74 12.68 -15.79
C ILE A 437 11.06 12.69 -14.40
N GLY A 438 9.97 11.95 -14.23
CA GLY A 438 9.25 11.87 -12.96
C GLY A 438 10.07 11.23 -11.85
N THR A 439 10.72 10.09 -12.12
CA THR A 439 11.52 9.37 -11.12
C THR A 439 12.91 9.96 -10.92
N HIS A 440 13.53 10.49 -11.95
CA HIS A 440 14.95 10.90 -11.88
C HIS A 440 15.13 12.42 -11.68
N SER A 441 14.06 13.21 -11.70
CA SER A 441 14.17 14.67 -11.54
C SER A 441 13.04 15.26 -10.69
N MET A 442 11.78 15.08 -11.10
CA MET A 442 10.65 15.77 -10.45
C MET A 442 10.34 15.27 -9.04
N ASN A 443 10.18 13.95 -8.86
CA ASN A 443 9.83 13.37 -7.57
C ASN A 443 10.91 13.60 -6.51
N PRO A 444 12.22 13.37 -6.79
CA PRO A 444 13.29 13.72 -5.84
C PRO A 444 13.42 15.22 -5.57
N ALA A 445 13.03 16.08 -6.50
CA ALA A 445 13.01 17.53 -6.27
C ALA A 445 11.83 17.97 -5.40
N LEU A 446 10.72 17.23 -5.43
CA LEU A 446 9.50 17.56 -4.70
C LEU A 446 9.54 17.10 -3.24
N GLN A 447 10.13 15.94 -2.98
CA GLN A 447 10.11 15.29 -1.68
C GLN A 447 11.30 14.34 -1.48
N PRO A 448 11.64 13.98 -0.22
CA PRO A 448 12.60 12.92 0.05
C PRO A 448 12.18 11.59 -0.59
N VAL A 449 13.15 10.87 -1.14
CA VAL A 449 12.96 9.56 -1.78
C VAL A 449 13.99 8.55 -1.25
N GLY A 450 13.66 7.25 -1.27
CA GLY A 450 14.53 6.18 -0.74
C GLY A 450 15.67 5.73 -1.66
N TYR A 451 15.99 6.50 -2.71
CA TYR A 451 17.04 6.25 -3.67
C TYR A 451 17.67 7.58 -4.10
N ASP A 452 18.91 7.55 -4.57
CA ASP A 452 19.55 8.69 -5.20
C ASP A 452 19.39 8.61 -6.73
N PRO A 453 18.76 9.59 -7.40
CA PRO A 453 18.41 9.50 -8.82
C PRO A 453 19.63 9.50 -9.75
N VAL A 454 20.83 9.81 -9.26
CA VAL A 454 22.08 9.82 -10.05
C VAL A 454 22.93 8.61 -9.70
N SER A 455 23.31 8.47 -8.44
CA SER A 455 24.31 7.50 -7.96
C SER A 455 23.76 6.10 -7.70
N SER A 456 22.43 5.92 -7.59
CA SER A 456 21.83 4.58 -7.41
C SER A 456 21.68 3.80 -8.72
N PHE A 457 22.02 4.40 -9.86
CA PHE A 457 21.81 3.81 -11.19
C PHE A 457 23.00 3.98 -12.12
N SER A 458 23.19 3.00 -13.00
CA SER A 458 24.06 3.09 -14.17
C SER A 458 23.19 3.43 -15.40
N PRO A 459 23.34 4.63 -16.02
CA PRO A 459 22.56 5.01 -17.20
C PRO A 459 22.89 4.11 -18.40
N VAL A 460 21.88 3.45 -18.97
CA VAL A 460 22.06 2.60 -20.16
C VAL A 460 21.89 3.43 -21.42
N GLY A 461 20.79 4.16 -21.57
CA GLY A 461 20.60 5.03 -22.75
C GLY A 461 19.25 5.72 -22.79
N LEU A 462 19.22 6.88 -23.46
CA LEU A 462 18.01 7.65 -23.70
C LEU A 462 17.19 6.97 -24.80
N ILE A 463 15.89 6.84 -24.55
CA ILE A 463 14.94 6.16 -25.44
C ILE A 463 14.25 7.17 -26.34
N GLY A 464 13.77 8.26 -25.76
CA GLY A 464 12.93 9.22 -26.45
C GLY A 464 12.27 10.21 -25.50
N SER A 465 11.55 11.14 -26.11
CA SER A 465 10.85 12.22 -25.41
C SER A 465 9.39 12.29 -25.87
N SER A 466 8.49 12.58 -24.94
CA SER A 466 7.08 12.81 -25.17
C SER A 466 6.70 14.21 -24.68
N PRO A 467 6.38 15.13 -25.59
CA PRO A 467 5.85 16.44 -25.23
C PRO A 467 4.54 16.33 -24.46
N ILE A 468 4.28 17.30 -23.58
CA ILE A 468 3.02 17.39 -22.85
C ILE A 468 2.01 18.23 -23.64
N LEU A 469 0.77 17.75 -23.72
CA LEU A 469 -0.37 18.42 -24.34
C LEU A 469 -1.37 18.86 -23.27
N LEU A 470 -1.83 20.10 -23.36
CA LEU A 470 -3.07 20.49 -22.71
C LEU A 470 -4.23 19.97 -23.56
N VAL A 471 -4.92 18.95 -23.06
CA VAL A 471 -6.11 18.38 -23.68
C VAL A 471 -7.36 18.71 -22.88
N ALA A 472 -8.48 18.86 -23.58
CA ALA A 472 -9.76 19.21 -22.98
C ALA A 472 -10.89 18.31 -23.48
N ASN A 473 -11.90 18.11 -22.62
CA ASN A 473 -13.15 17.49 -23.02
C ASN A 473 -13.93 18.44 -23.96
N PRO A 474 -14.25 18.03 -25.20
CA PRO A 474 -14.86 18.93 -26.18
C PRO A 474 -16.33 19.26 -25.91
N MET A 475 -17.03 18.47 -25.09
CA MET A 475 -18.45 18.66 -24.80
C MET A 475 -18.69 19.63 -23.64
N GLN A 476 -17.71 19.78 -22.74
CA GLN A 476 -17.88 20.52 -21.48
C GLN A 476 -16.91 21.69 -21.31
N THR A 477 -15.96 21.86 -22.23
CA THR A 477 -14.86 22.81 -22.08
C THR A 477 -14.76 23.74 -23.28
N PRO A 478 -14.57 25.05 -23.09
CA PRO A 478 -14.18 25.94 -24.18
C PRO A 478 -12.95 25.39 -24.93
N LEU A 479 -13.05 25.29 -26.25
CA LEU A 479 -11.99 24.73 -27.11
C LEU A 479 -10.95 25.76 -27.59
N ASP A 480 -11.04 26.97 -27.04
CA ASP A 480 -10.09 28.05 -27.22
C ASP A 480 -9.41 28.36 -25.88
N LEU A 481 -8.08 28.44 -25.85
CA LEU A 481 -7.33 28.61 -24.61
C LEU A 481 -7.62 29.96 -23.94
N GLY A 482 -7.74 31.03 -24.73
CA GLY A 482 -8.01 32.38 -24.19
C GLY A 482 -9.37 32.42 -23.47
N THR A 483 -10.38 31.84 -24.10
CA THR A 483 -11.73 31.68 -23.54
C THR A 483 -11.70 30.79 -22.30
N LEU A 484 -10.98 29.67 -22.33
CA LEU A 484 -10.83 28.77 -21.19
C LEU A 484 -10.19 29.48 -19.99
N VAL A 485 -9.09 30.19 -20.18
CA VAL A 485 -8.40 30.95 -19.14
C VAL A 485 -9.31 32.05 -18.58
N ALA A 486 -10.03 32.77 -19.44
CA ALA A 486 -11.00 33.78 -19.00
C ALA A 486 -12.15 33.18 -18.18
N HIS A 487 -12.61 31.96 -18.50
CA HIS A 487 -13.59 31.23 -17.69
C HIS A 487 -13.00 30.83 -16.33
N MET A 488 -11.80 30.26 -16.30
CA MET A 488 -11.14 29.85 -15.05
C MET A 488 -10.88 31.04 -14.11
N LYS A 489 -10.59 32.24 -14.64
CA LYS A 489 -10.45 33.46 -13.83
C LYS A 489 -11.76 33.97 -13.25
N ARG A 490 -12.85 33.89 -14.03
CA ARG A 490 -14.18 34.32 -13.57
C ARG A 490 -14.79 33.37 -12.54
N GLU A 491 -14.48 32.08 -12.65
CA GLU A 491 -15.03 31.04 -11.77
C GLU A 491 -13.92 30.16 -11.15
N PRO A 492 -13.11 30.71 -10.22
CA PRO A 492 -12.01 29.98 -9.60
C PRO A 492 -12.46 28.65 -8.97
N GLY A 493 -11.73 27.58 -9.27
CA GLY A 493 -11.99 26.23 -8.71
C GLY A 493 -13.18 25.50 -9.32
N ARG A 494 -13.86 26.04 -10.34
CA ARG A 494 -14.93 25.32 -11.04
C ARG A 494 -14.40 24.21 -11.95
N PHE A 495 -13.31 24.48 -12.67
CA PHE A 495 -12.69 23.50 -13.56
C PHE A 495 -11.84 22.51 -12.77
N ARG A 496 -11.90 21.25 -13.17
CA ARG A 496 -11.05 20.19 -12.63
C ARG A 496 -10.05 19.73 -13.66
N TYR A 497 -8.80 19.54 -13.23
CA TYR A 497 -7.79 18.87 -14.06
C TYR A 497 -7.54 17.44 -13.58
N ALA A 498 -7.28 16.53 -14.50
CA ALA A 498 -6.86 15.17 -14.18
C ALA A 498 -5.34 15.10 -14.01
N SER A 499 -4.89 14.42 -12.96
CA SER A 499 -3.49 14.08 -12.75
C SER A 499 -3.30 12.57 -12.76
N ALA A 500 -2.17 12.10 -13.31
CA ALA A 500 -1.79 10.69 -13.30
C ALA A 500 -1.08 10.25 -12.00
N GLY A 501 -1.10 11.10 -10.97
CA GLY A 501 -0.42 10.93 -9.69
C GLY A 501 0.18 12.27 -9.23
N ASP A 502 0.23 12.52 -7.94
CA ASP A 502 0.86 13.73 -7.43
C ASP A 502 2.37 13.69 -7.72
N GLY A 503 2.98 14.83 -8.02
CA GLY A 503 4.40 14.89 -8.41
C GLY A 503 4.75 14.29 -9.78
N THR A 504 3.76 13.92 -10.60
CA THR A 504 3.98 13.47 -11.99
C THR A 504 4.00 14.66 -12.98
N PRO A 505 4.51 14.49 -14.22
CA PRO A 505 4.52 15.58 -15.20
C PRO A 505 3.15 16.25 -15.45
N PRO A 506 2.01 15.52 -15.54
CA PRO A 506 0.69 16.14 -15.62
C PRO A 506 0.34 17.06 -14.44
N HIS A 507 0.72 16.67 -13.22
CA HIS A 507 0.52 17.48 -12.01
C HIS A 507 1.34 18.77 -12.09
N PHE A 508 2.64 18.65 -12.33
CA PHE A 508 3.54 19.79 -12.44
C PHE A 508 3.12 20.76 -13.56
N ALA A 509 2.70 20.25 -14.71
CA ALA A 509 2.19 21.09 -15.79
C ALA A 509 0.93 21.86 -15.38
N ALA A 510 -0.01 21.21 -14.70
CA ALA A 510 -1.24 21.88 -14.26
C ALA A 510 -0.95 22.98 -13.23
N GLU A 511 -0.06 22.72 -12.27
CA GLU A 511 0.32 23.71 -11.26
C GLU A 511 1.10 24.88 -11.85
N LEU A 512 2.08 24.62 -12.72
CA LEU A 512 2.81 25.67 -13.43
C LEU A 512 1.89 26.50 -14.33
N PHE A 513 0.89 25.86 -14.97
CA PHE A 513 -0.09 26.57 -15.79
C PHE A 513 -0.97 27.50 -14.95
N GLN A 514 -1.45 27.02 -13.79
CA GLN A 514 -2.24 27.84 -12.87
C GLN A 514 -1.44 29.06 -12.41
N LEU A 515 -0.18 28.86 -12.01
CA LEU A 515 0.74 29.94 -11.64
C LEU A 515 0.97 30.93 -12.78
N ALA A 516 1.31 30.44 -13.97
CA ALA A 516 1.63 31.29 -15.13
C ALA A 516 0.43 32.08 -15.64
N THR A 517 -0.79 31.55 -15.50
CA THR A 517 -2.01 32.20 -16.00
C THR A 517 -2.76 32.97 -14.91
N GLY A 518 -2.44 32.79 -13.63
CA GLY A 518 -3.21 33.31 -12.51
C GLY A 518 -4.62 32.70 -12.45
N THR A 519 -4.73 31.41 -12.75
CA THR A 519 -6.00 30.65 -12.69
C THR A 519 -6.00 29.69 -11.51
N SER A 520 -7.18 29.19 -11.15
CA SER A 520 -7.34 28.17 -10.12
C SER A 520 -8.26 27.06 -10.60
N MET A 521 -7.76 25.83 -10.57
CA MET A 521 -8.43 24.59 -10.91
C MET A 521 -8.34 23.63 -9.72
N ARG A 522 -9.31 22.72 -9.61
CA ARG A 522 -9.26 21.64 -8.61
C ARG A 522 -8.54 20.43 -9.20
N SER A 523 -7.51 19.93 -8.52
CA SER A 523 -6.88 18.66 -8.90
C SER A 523 -7.84 17.49 -8.66
N THR A 524 -7.79 16.49 -9.54
CA THR A 524 -8.32 15.14 -9.29
C THR A 524 -7.23 14.14 -9.66
N THR A 525 -6.67 13.50 -8.65
CA THR A 525 -5.54 12.58 -8.81
C THR A 525 -6.05 11.16 -9.04
N PHE A 526 -5.51 10.52 -10.08
CA PHE A 526 -5.80 9.14 -10.43
C PHE A 526 -4.54 8.29 -10.29
N GLU A 527 -4.74 6.99 -10.11
CA GLU A 527 -3.66 6.02 -9.98
C GLU A 527 -3.10 5.61 -11.36
N GLY A 528 -2.66 6.60 -12.16
CA GLY A 528 -2.06 6.42 -13.48
C GLY A 528 -2.73 7.22 -14.61
N ALA A 529 -2.06 7.23 -15.77
CA ALA A 529 -2.49 8.05 -16.91
C ALA A 529 -3.76 7.53 -17.60
N ALA A 530 -3.96 6.21 -17.71
CA ALA A 530 -5.14 5.61 -18.32
C ALA A 530 -6.46 6.04 -17.63
N PRO A 531 -6.63 5.88 -16.30
CA PRO A 531 -7.84 6.36 -15.62
C PRO A 531 -8.00 7.88 -15.66
N ALA A 532 -6.90 8.65 -15.67
CA ALA A 532 -6.95 10.11 -15.79
C ALA A 532 -7.47 10.57 -17.17
N ILE A 533 -7.01 9.92 -18.26
CA ILE A 533 -7.51 10.18 -19.61
C ILE A 533 -8.98 9.79 -19.73
N ALA A 534 -9.37 8.62 -19.22
CA ALA A 534 -10.76 8.19 -19.23
C ALA A 534 -11.67 9.19 -18.50
N SER A 535 -11.28 9.67 -17.32
CA SER A 535 -12.02 10.72 -16.59
C SER A 535 -12.19 12.00 -17.41
N THR A 536 -11.16 12.37 -18.18
CA THR A 536 -11.19 13.58 -19.01
C THR A 536 -12.08 13.39 -20.24
N ILE A 537 -12.07 12.20 -20.84
CA ILE A 537 -12.99 11.82 -21.93
C ILE A 537 -14.44 11.83 -21.42
N ASP A 538 -14.68 11.34 -20.21
CA ASP A 538 -16.02 11.29 -19.59
C ASP A 538 -16.49 12.66 -19.08
N GLY A 539 -15.62 13.67 -19.04
CA GLY A 539 -15.92 15.02 -18.56
C GLY A 539 -16.01 15.14 -17.03
N ARG A 540 -15.63 14.10 -16.27
CA ARG A 540 -15.50 14.21 -14.80
C ARG A 540 -14.41 15.21 -14.43
N THR A 541 -13.37 15.29 -15.26
CA THR A 541 -12.36 16.34 -15.29
C THR A 541 -12.44 17.02 -16.66
N GLN A 542 -12.29 18.34 -16.68
CA GLN A 542 -12.46 19.11 -17.92
C GLN A 542 -11.17 19.15 -18.75
N VAL A 543 -10.01 19.14 -18.09
CA VAL A 543 -8.70 19.23 -18.75
C VAL A 543 -7.69 18.24 -18.19
N MET A 544 -6.65 17.95 -18.96
CA MET A 544 -5.48 17.19 -18.51
C MET A 544 -4.24 17.71 -19.25
N PHE A 545 -3.11 17.75 -18.55
CA PHE A 545 -1.80 17.94 -19.17
C PHE A 545 -1.18 16.57 -19.43
N ALA A 546 -1.56 15.94 -20.54
CA ALA A 546 -1.22 14.56 -20.85
C ALA A 546 0.05 14.45 -21.69
N SER A 547 0.82 13.37 -21.53
CA SER A 547 1.87 13.05 -22.49
C SER A 547 1.27 12.74 -23.86
N LEU A 548 1.97 13.15 -24.93
CA LEU A 548 1.57 12.86 -26.30
C LEU A 548 1.32 11.35 -26.50
N LEU A 549 2.18 10.50 -25.93
CA LEU A 549 2.05 9.04 -26.04
C LEU A 549 0.69 8.50 -25.53
N THR A 550 0.07 9.17 -24.55
CA THR A 550 -1.23 8.75 -24.02
C THR A 550 -2.39 9.52 -24.67
N ALA A 551 -2.16 10.76 -25.08
CA ALA A 551 -3.20 11.64 -25.63
C ALA A 551 -3.42 11.52 -27.14
N TYR A 552 -2.41 11.06 -27.90
CA TYR A 552 -2.44 11.13 -29.37
C TYR A 552 -3.66 10.43 -29.97
N ARG A 553 -3.95 9.19 -29.55
CA ARG A 553 -5.11 8.43 -30.07
C ARG A 553 -6.46 9.03 -29.65
N PRO A 554 -6.71 9.35 -28.37
CA PRO A 554 -7.94 10.06 -27.97
C PRO A 554 -8.16 11.39 -28.72
N VAL A 555 -7.08 12.12 -29.03
CA VAL A 555 -7.15 13.36 -29.82
C VAL A 555 -7.49 13.06 -31.28
N GLY A 556 -6.81 12.08 -31.91
CA GLY A 556 -7.10 11.66 -33.28
C GLY A 556 -8.51 11.08 -33.46
N ALA A 557 -9.05 10.42 -32.43
CA ALA A 557 -10.42 9.91 -32.39
C ALA A 557 -11.48 10.99 -32.10
N GLY A 558 -11.08 12.23 -31.83
CA GLY A 558 -11.99 13.33 -31.49
C GLY A 558 -12.63 13.23 -30.10
N GLN A 559 -12.19 12.28 -29.26
CA GLN A 559 -12.68 12.12 -27.89
C GLN A 559 -12.15 13.22 -26.96
N LEU A 560 -10.94 13.73 -27.26
CA LEU A 560 -10.33 14.89 -26.62
C LEU A 560 -9.90 15.91 -27.65
N ARG A 561 -9.87 17.19 -27.28
CA ARG A 561 -9.27 18.25 -28.09
C ARG A 561 -7.93 18.67 -27.51
N ALA A 562 -6.87 18.62 -28.31
CA ALA A 562 -5.60 19.26 -27.95
C ALA A 562 -5.73 20.78 -28.13
N LEU A 563 -5.52 21.53 -27.05
CA LEU A 563 -5.60 23.00 -27.03
C LEU A 563 -4.23 23.64 -27.24
N ALA A 564 -3.20 23.07 -26.61
CA ALA A 564 -1.84 23.60 -26.71
C ALA A 564 -0.77 22.53 -26.40
N VAL A 565 0.43 22.74 -26.94
CA VAL A 565 1.64 21.99 -26.60
C VAL A 565 2.40 22.73 -25.50
N ALA A 566 2.73 22.06 -24.40
CA ALA A 566 3.59 22.57 -23.33
C ALA A 566 5.07 22.31 -23.62
N GLY A 567 5.51 22.69 -24.83
CA GLY A 567 6.88 22.50 -25.32
C GLY A 567 7.32 23.66 -26.21
N PRO A 568 8.61 23.71 -26.57
CA PRO A 568 9.21 24.88 -27.23
C PRO A 568 8.77 25.07 -28.69
N LYS A 569 8.14 24.07 -29.29
CA LYS A 569 7.70 24.08 -30.70
C LYS A 569 6.44 23.23 -30.89
N ARG A 570 5.69 23.53 -31.95
CA ARG A 570 4.58 22.70 -32.40
C ARG A 570 5.06 21.31 -32.80
N LEU A 571 4.15 20.34 -32.76
CA LEU A 571 4.46 18.95 -33.09
C LEU A 571 4.21 18.70 -34.58
N PRO A 572 5.13 18.06 -35.32
CA PRO A 572 4.90 17.72 -36.73
C PRO A 572 3.64 16.89 -36.97
N VAL A 573 3.27 16.03 -36.01
CA VAL A 573 2.07 15.19 -36.04
C VAL A 573 0.78 15.94 -35.68
N LEU A 574 0.89 17.16 -35.14
CA LEU A 574 -0.22 18.04 -34.78
C LEU A 574 0.14 19.51 -35.14
N PRO A 575 0.38 19.83 -36.43
CA PRO A 575 0.93 21.13 -36.84
C PRO A 575 -0.02 22.31 -36.55
N GLU A 576 -1.33 22.02 -36.49
CA GLU A 576 -2.38 22.99 -36.20
C GLU A 576 -2.50 23.33 -34.71
N VAL A 577 -1.90 22.54 -33.82
CA VAL A 577 -1.96 22.78 -32.37
C VAL A 577 -0.83 23.74 -31.97
N PRO A 578 -1.13 24.96 -31.51
CA PRO A 578 -0.12 25.92 -31.10
C PRO A 578 0.58 25.48 -29.79
N THR A 579 1.72 26.07 -29.50
CA THR A 579 2.37 25.98 -28.20
C THR A 579 1.71 26.92 -27.19
N LEU A 580 1.86 26.62 -25.89
CA LEU A 580 1.46 27.54 -24.82
C LEU A 580 2.17 28.90 -24.93
N ALA A 581 3.43 28.91 -25.37
CA ALA A 581 4.21 30.13 -25.55
C ALA A 581 3.67 31.01 -26.69
N GLU A 582 3.27 30.43 -27.83
CA GLU A 582 2.59 31.17 -28.92
C GLU A 582 1.27 31.79 -28.47
N LEU A 583 0.61 31.19 -27.48
CA LEU A 583 -0.63 31.68 -26.88
C LEU A 583 -0.40 32.61 -25.67
N GLY A 584 0.84 33.04 -25.43
CA GLY A 584 1.20 34.01 -24.39
C GLY A 584 1.44 33.42 -23.00
N VAL A 585 1.38 32.10 -22.83
CA VAL A 585 1.69 31.41 -21.57
C VAL A 585 3.16 30.96 -21.59
N ARG A 586 4.04 31.80 -21.04
CA ARG A 586 5.50 31.57 -21.00
C ARG A 586 5.91 30.65 -19.82
N GLY A 587 7.11 30.07 -19.89
CA GLY A 587 7.68 29.24 -18.82
C GLY A 587 7.10 27.82 -18.74
N MET A 588 6.24 27.44 -19.69
CA MET A 588 5.54 26.16 -19.74
C MET A 588 6.22 25.17 -20.69
N GLU A 589 7.53 24.95 -20.50
CA GLU A 589 8.32 24.03 -21.30
C GLU A 589 8.57 22.74 -20.54
N LEU A 590 7.68 21.76 -20.73
CA LEU A 590 7.75 20.46 -20.09
C LEU A 590 7.71 19.35 -21.13
N THR A 591 8.84 18.65 -21.25
CA THR A 591 8.95 17.46 -22.10
C THR A 591 9.31 16.27 -21.24
N GLN A 592 8.54 15.19 -21.36
CA GLN A 592 8.76 13.97 -20.62
C GLN A 592 9.75 13.07 -21.37
N TRP A 593 10.97 12.94 -20.89
CA TRP A 593 11.95 12.02 -21.44
C TRP A 593 11.90 10.64 -20.75
N TYR A 594 12.31 9.60 -21.46
CA TYR A 594 12.40 8.21 -21.00
C TYR A 594 13.82 7.67 -21.21
N GLY A 595 14.33 6.93 -20.24
CA GLY A 595 15.64 6.31 -20.28
C GLY A 595 15.62 4.90 -19.70
N LEU A 596 16.58 4.10 -20.11
CA LEU A 596 16.83 2.78 -19.54
C LEU A 596 18.02 2.89 -18.57
N PHE A 597 17.88 2.28 -17.40
CA PHE A 597 18.88 2.32 -16.33
C PHE A 597 19.12 0.91 -15.79
N ALA A 598 20.35 0.62 -15.40
CA ALA A 598 20.71 -0.57 -14.63
C ALA A 598 21.02 -0.17 -13.17
N PRO A 599 21.10 -1.11 -12.21
CA PRO A 599 21.52 -0.82 -10.85
C PRO A 599 22.95 -0.26 -10.83
N ALA A 600 23.26 0.61 -9.87
CA ALA A 600 24.62 1.05 -9.64
C ALA A 600 25.59 -0.14 -9.47
N GLY A 601 26.82 0.01 -9.99
CA GLY A 601 27.82 -1.05 -9.97
C GLY A 601 27.73 -2.05 -11.12
N THR A 602 26.76 -1.91 -12.03
CA THR A 602 26.71 -2.72 -13.26
C THR A 602 27.97 -2.45 -14.08
N ALA A 603 28.68 -3.51 -14.48
CA ALA A 603 29.96 -3.39 -15.19
C ALA A 603 29.84 -2.55 -16.47
N ALA A 604 30.82 -1.68 -16.74
CA ALA A 604 30.79 -0.78 -17.89
C ALA A 604 30.60 -1.52 -19.23
N THR A 605 31.24 -2.68 -19.40
CA THR A 605 31.09 -3.53 -20.58
C THR A 605 29.66 -4.05 -20.77
N MET A 606 28.94 -4.31 -19.67
CA MET A 606 27.53 -4.72 -19.71
C MET A 606 26.64 -3.53 -20.06
N VAL A 607 26.91 -2.35 -19.50
CA VAL A 607 26.19 -1.11 -19.84
C VAL A 607 26.39 -0.78 -21.33
N GLU A 608 27.59 -0.92 -21.86
CA GLU A 608 27.89 -0.75 -23.29
C GLU A 608 27.13 -1.75 -24.17
N GLN A 609 27.08 -3.03 -23.77
CA GLN A 609 26.31 -4.05 -24.48
C GLN A 609 24.80 -3.72 -24.50
N LEU A 610 24.25 -3.35 -23.34
CA LEU A 610 22.84 -2.95 -23.21
C LEU A 610 22.55 -1.66 -24.01
N ASN A 611 23.45 -0.69 -24.01
CA ASN A 611 23.34 0.53 -24.80
C ASN A 611 23.35 0.22 -26.30
N GLY A 612 24.28 -0.61 -26.77
CA GLY A 612 24.37 -1.03 -28.16
C GLY A 612 23.11 -1.75 -28.63
N ALA A 613 22.58 -2.65 -27.80
CA ALA A 613 21.32 -3.33 -28.07
C ALA A 613 20.14 -2.33 -28.11
N LEU A 614 20.02 -1.44 -27.12
CA LEU A 614 18.97 -0.41 -27.09
C LEU A 614 19.05 0.51 -28.32
N ALA A 615 20.24 0.95 -28.71
CA ALA A 615 20.41 1.79 -29.90
C ALA A 615 19.98 1.06 -31.19
N ALA A 616 20.21 -0.25 -31.28
CA ALA A 616 19.72 -1.07 -32.39
C ALA A 616 18.19 -1.23 -32.36
N VAL A 617 17.59 -1.41 -31.17
CA VAL A 617 16.12 -1.45 -30.99
C VAL A 617 15.47 -0.16 -31.49
N LEU A 618 16.01 1.00 -31.09
CA LEU A 618 15.41 2.30 -31.41
C LEU A 618 15.58 2.71 -32.88
N ARG A 619 16.47 2.05 -33.63
CA ARG A 619 16.63 2.19 -35.08
C ARG A 619 15.82 1.17 -35.87
N ASP A 620 15.23 0.18 -35.20
CA ASP A 620 14.43 -0.84 -35.85
C ASP A 620 13.14 -0.22 -36.43
N PRO A 621 12.82 -0.45 -37.73
CA PRO A 621 11.66 0.16 -38.36
C PRO A 621 10.33 -0.16 -37.67
N GLU A 622 10.16 -1.38 -37.15
CA GLU A 622 8.91 -1.80 -36.49
C GLU A 622 8.72 -1.07 -35.16
N VAL A 623 9.80 -0.90 -34.41
CA VAL A 623 9.79 -0.12 -33.17
C VAL A 623 9.49 1.34 -33.46
N LYS A 624 10.14 1.90 -34.49
CA LYS A 624 9.92 3.29 -34.91
C LYS A 624 8.47 3.53 -35.33
N GLU A 625 7.90 2.67 -36.17
CA GLU A 625 6.49 2.71 -36.57
C GLU A 625 5.56 2.59 -35.35
N GLY A 626 5.92 1.73 -34.40
CA GLY A 626 5.24 1.61 -33.11
C GLY A 626 5.15 2.94 -32.36
N PHE A 627 6.26 3.68 -32.22
CA PHE A 627 6.26 5.02 -31.63
C PHE A 627 5.47 6.05 -32.46
N GLU A 628 5.64 6.02 -33.79
CA GLU A 628 4.94 6.93 -34.72
C GLU A 628 3.41 6.74 -34.66
N SER A 629 2.93 5.52 -34.41
CA SER A 629 1.50 5.22 -34.20
C SER A 629 0.89 5.88 -32.94
N TYR A 630 1.74 6.44 -32.07
CA TYR A 630 1.38 7.25 -30.91
C TYR A 630 1.89 8.70 -31.02
N GLY A 631 2.25 9.15 -32.23
CA GLY A 631 2.65 10.51 -32.53
C GLY A 631 4.05 10.88 -32.01
N ALA A 632 4.82 9.92 -31.52
CA ALA A 632 6.16 10.13 -30.98
C ALA A 632 7.24 9.59 -31.92
N ALA A 633 8.49 9.97 -31.67
CA ALA A 633 9.64 9.38 -32.32
C ALA A 633 10.67 8.97 -31.25
N PRO A 634 11.37 7.83 -31.42
CA PRO A 634 12.49 7.50 -30.56
C PRO A 634 13.64 8.49 -30.76
N GLU A 635 14.36 8.81 -29.69
CA GLU A 635 15.55 9.67 -29.69
C GLU A 635 16.72 8.87 -29.09
N PRO A 636 17.42 8.06 -29.90
CA PRO A 636 18.49 7.22 -29.40
C PRO A 636 19.63 8.08 -28.83
N GLY A 637 19.90 7.92 -27.54
CA GLY A 637 21.01 8.61 -26.86
C GLY A 637 21.87 7.66 -26.04
N GLY A 638 23.18 7.88 -26.08
CA GLY A 638 24.15 7.10 -25.29
C GLY A 638 24.00 7.28 -23.78
N SER A 639 24.68 6.44 -23.03
CA SER A 639 24.77 6.47 -21.56
C SER A 639 25.14 7.85 -21.01
N GLU A 640 26.16 8.50 -21.61
CA GLU A 640 26.62 9.84 -21.20
C GLU A 640 25.55 10.93 -21.40
N LEU A 641 24.80 10.86 -22.51
CA LEU A 641 23.74 11.83 -22.78
C LEU A 641 22.61 11.69 -21.76
N LEU A 642 22.24 10.46 -21.41
CA LEU A 642 21.24 10.20 -20.39
C LEU A 642 21.72 10.68 -19.01
N ALA A 643 22.97 10.41 -18.64
CA ALA A 643 23.56 10.88 -17.38
C ALA A 643 23.47 12.42 -17.25
N ARG A 644 23.97 13.15 -18.25
CA ARG A 644 23.90 14.63 -18.28
C ARG A 644 22.47 15.15 -18.23
N ARG A 645 21.53 14.45 -18.91
CA ARG A 645 20.10 14.81 -18.90
C ARG A 645 19.53 14.71 -17.49
N VAL A 646 19.82 13.62 -16.77
CA VAL A 646 19.36 13.42 -15.38
C VAL A 646 19.85 14.55 -14.48
N GLU A 647 21.16 14.85 -14.52
CA GLU A 647 21.76 15.90 -13.70
C GLU A 647 21.14 17.27 -13.99
N THR A 648 21.10 17.66 -15.27
CA THR A 648 20.58 18.97 -15.70
C THR A 648 19.10 19.14 -15.33
N GLU A 649 18.28 18.10 -15.53
CA GLU A 649 16.85 18.16 -15.23
C GLU A 649 16.61 18.13 -13.72
N LEU A 650 17.37 17.34 -12.94
CA LEU A 650 17.25 17.34 -11.48
C LEU A 650 17.53 18.73 -10.89
N GLU A 651 18.64 19.37 -11.31
CA GLU A 651 18.96 20.74 -10.88
C GLU A 651 17.86 21.74 -11.27
N ARG A 652 17.35 21.63 -12.50
CA ARG A 652 16.26 22.48 -13.00
C ARG A 652 15.00 22.31 -12.15
N TRP A 653 14.57 21.08 -11.87
CA TRP A 653 13.35 20.81 -11.09
C TRP A 653 13.50 21.19 -9.63
N GLN A 654 14.67 20.99 -9.02
CA GLN A 654 14.97 21.50 -7.67
C GLN A 654 14.88 23.02 -7.60
N ARG A 655 15.27 23.74 -8.66
CA ARG A 655 15.10 25.21 -8.74
C ARG A 655 13.63 25.58 -8.88
N ILE A 656 12.89 24.91 -9.77
CA ILE A 656 11.46 25.16 -10.00
C ILE A 656 10.67 24.96 -8.69
N VAL A 657 10.81 23.81 -8.02
CA VAL A 657 10.08 23.50 -6.77
C VAL A 657 10.34 24.54 -5.68
N ARG A 658 11.61 24.97 -5.51
CA ARG A 658 12.00 26.01 -4.55
C ARG A 658 11.32 27.35 -4.85
N VAL A 659 11.33 27.78 -6.11
CA VAL A 659 10.80 29.09 -6.52
C VAL A 659 9.27 29.11 -6.58
N SER A 660 8.64 28.00 -6.97
CA SER A 660 7.18 27.91 -7.13
C SER A 660 6.43 27.62 -5.83
N GLY A 661 7.12 27.30 -4.73
CA GLY A 661 6.51 26.90 -3.47
C GLY A 661 5.72 25.59 -3.55
N LEU A 662 6.03 24.72 -4.53
CA LEU A 662 5.32 23.45 -4.75
C LEU A 662 5.74 22.36 -3.76
N ALA A 663 6.84 22.55 -3.03
CA ALA A 663 7.23 21.67 -1.93
C ALA A 663 6.24 21.83 -0.76
N PRO A 664 5.87 20.73 -0.06
CA PRO A 664 5.17 20.85 1.20
C PRO A 664 5.98 21.76 2.15
N SER A 665 5.30 22.73 2.75
CA SER A 665 5.88 23.81 3.56
C SER A 665 6.66 23.28 4.77
N SER A 666 7.93 22.96 4.55
CA SER A 666 8.95 22.72 5.57
C SER A 666 10.32 23.29 5.19
N ILE A 667 10.36 24.18 4.19
CA ILE A 667 11.57 24.92 3.81
C ILE A 667 11.28 26.40 4.01
N ASP A 668 11.89 26.98 5.05
CA ASP A 668 11.86 28.42 5.31
C ASP A 668 12.35 29.21 4.09
N GLY A 669 11.56 30.19 3.65
CA GLY A 669 11.95 31.14 2.61
C GLY A 669 10.80 32.05 2.16
N ASP A 670 10.93 33.34 2.45
CA ASP A 670 10.02 34.45 2.10
C ASP A 670 9.77 34.55 0.57
N PRO A 671 8.58 34.98 0.07
CA PRO A 671 8.23 34.87 -1.34
C PRO A 671 8.39 36.21 -2.08
N VAL A 672 9.28 36.33 -3.07
CA VAL A 672 9.16 37.36 -4.11
C VAL A 672 9.73 36.93 -5.47
N GLN A 673 8.89 37.10 -6.50
CA GLN A 673 9.13 37.25 -7.95
C GLN A 673 10.58 37.09 -8.47
N GLN A 674 10.84 35.96 -9.14
CA GLN A 674 11.81 35.90 -10.24
C GLN A 674 11.44 34.75 -11.19
N PHE A 675 10.53 35.03 -12.12
CA PHE A 675 10.45 34.31 -13.39
C PHE A 675 10.92 35.28 -14.47
N LEU A 676 11.64 34.75 -15.46
CA LEU A 676 12.11 35.36 -16.72
C LEU A 676 13.62 35.71 -16.78
N GLU A 677 14.48 34.72 -16.96
CA GLU A 677 15.60 34.81 -17.94
C GLU A 677 15.85 33.44 -18.60
N PRO A 678 16.11 33.38 -19.93
CA PRO A 678 16.40 32.14 -20.65
C PRO A 678 17.88 31.74 -20.52
N CYS A 679 18.15 30.43 -20.37
CA CYS A 679 19.46 29.84 -20.70
C CYS A 679 19.60 29.67 -22.21
#